data_AF-A0A1H2VC88-F1
#
_entry.id   AF-A0A1H2VC88-F1
#
_cell.length_a   1.000
_cell.length_b   1.000
_cell.length_c   1.000
_cell.angle_alpha   90.00
_cell.angle_beta   90.00
_cell.angle_gamma   90.00
#
_symmetry.space_group_name_H-M   'P 1'
#
loop_
_entity.id
_entity.type
_entity.pdbx_description
1 polymer ?
#
loop_
_entity_poly.entity_id
_entity_poly.type
_entity_poly.pdbx_seq_one_letter_code
_entity_poly.pdbx_strand_id
1 'polypeptide(L)'
;MSDVAVPPAPTPLYELRRYDDADALADAAAARIAELLQGALSARGRAVAALSGGATPQRAYAKLSRAKIDWPRVSVTLVDDLWAPASDPRSNKNLLDLTLFYDGGASGARFAPLYTGGASVEAGCAAAEAALRPLARPFDLVVLGMGPDGHVASFFPGGDRLSEALDPDGRALLTPMRAPGLPGTRISLTLAAILQARRILLLFSGRTKARTFQRALGPGPVEDMPIRAILRQRRAPVEVLCADIDGADVTPQPIAAAWKAVETARDRLAGRRIVDLFDTDPERFERLSARAEDMLLDLSKTGLDAGALEALLNLARAAGVETLRDAMFEGRPINATEGRPVLHAALRARPGDVFAAEGVDVMPEVLETRARALDFAEAVRSGAYAAADGGRFTDVVNIGIGGSDLGPVMAVRALAPVHDGPRCHFISNVDGAHAQDVLRTLDPARTLVLIASKTFTTIETMTNADTAMRWMKAGVGEAAGGHFAAISTALDKVEAFGIDPARAFGFWDWVGGRYSVWSSIGLSLMIAIGRADFEAFLDGGRAMDAHFRTAPLDKNLPVLLAAAGVWHRNALGLGSRAVIPYDQRLERLPAYLQQLDMESNGKTARLRDGLPGETGPVVWGEPGTNGQHAFFQLLHQGTTVIPVEFLVAATGWEPELAHHHSLLLANCFAQSEALMAGRSEQEAHDMMIAEGMEAAEARRLAPHRAFSGDRPSTMLIYRKLDPYTLGRLVALYEHRVFSEGVIWGVNAYDQWGVELGKTLAKALEPMVTGEASAAEKDGSTIGLIGWMKALQSG
;
A
#
# COMPACT_ATOMS: atom_id res chain seq x y z
N MET A 1 62.14 30.64 -13.49
CA MET A 1 60.95 30.26 -14.28
C MET A 1 61.38 29.11 -15.18
N SER A 2 60.99 27.89 -14.85
CA SER A 2 61.10 26.74 -15.75
C SER A 2 59.81 25.96 -15.59
N ASP A 3 58.86 26.24 -16.49
CA ASP A 3 57.62 25.48 -16.65
C ASP A 3 57.96 24.03 -16.96
N VAL A 4 57.74 23.16 -15.97
CA VAL A 4 57.63 21.72 -16.22
C VAL A 4 56.25 21.52 -16.79
N ALA A 5 56.18 21.35 -18.11
CA ALA A 5 54.96 21.03 -18.82
C ALA A 5 54.32 19.76 -18.22
N VAL A 6 53.14 19.92 -17.61
CA VAL A 6 52.27 18.80 -17.22
C VAL A 6 51.84 18.10 -18.51
N PRO A 7 52.08 16.79 -18.68
CA PRO A 7 51.67 16.09 -19.88
C PRO A 7 50.14 16.12 -20.00
N PRO A 8 49.59 16.25 -21.23
CA PRO A 8 48.15 16.24 -21.42
C PRO A 8 47.54 14.93 -20.90
N ALA A 9 46.41 15.02 -20.21
CA ALA A 9 45.67 13.84 -19.74
C ALA A 9 45.34 12.94 -20.95
N PRO A 10 45.59 11.61 -20.86
CA PRO A 10 45.31 10.71 -21.97
C PRO A 10 43.81 10.77 -22.32
N THR A 11 43.50 10.79 -23.61
CA THR A 11 42.13 10.70 -24.14
C THR A 11 41.44 9.48 -23.52
N PRO A 12 40.23 9.61 -22.94
CA PRO A 12 39.58 8.50 -22.26
C PRO A 12 39.37 7.32 -23.22
N LEU A 13 39.73 6.12 -22.78
CA LEU A 13 39.61 4.86 -23.55
C LEU A 13 38.18 4.27 -23.49
N TYR A 14 37.19 5.08 -23.14
CA TYR A 14 35.81 4.70 -22.94
C TYR A 14 34.86 5.82 -23.41
N GLU A 15 33.64 5.44 -23.78
CA GLU A 15 32.54 6.38 -24.06
C GLU A 15 31.72 6.59 -22.79
N LEU A 16 31.41 7.83 -22.41
CA LEU A 16 30.65 8.15 -21.19
C LEU A 16 29.30 8.77 -21.53
N ARG A 17 28.22 8.22 -20.96
CA ARG A 17 26.86 8.78 -21.00
C ARG A 17 26.33 8.96 -19.59
N ARG A 18 25.82 10.16 -19.32
CA ARG A 18 25.22 10.52 -18.03
C ARG A 18 23.72 10.68 -18.19
N TYR A 19 22.97 10.20 -17.21
CA TYR A 19 21.52 10.26 -17.15
C TYR A 19 21.10 10.99 -15.88
N ASP A 20 19.91 11.60 -15.96
CA ASP A 20 19.38 12.46 -14.90
C ASP A 20 19.06 11.68 -13.62
N ASP A 21 18.59 10.44 -13.77
CA ASP A 21 18.27 9.55 -12.65
C ASP A 21 18.54 8.06 -12.96
N ALA A 22 18.35 7.23 -11.95
CA ALA A 22 18.60 5.79 -12.01
C ALA A 22 17.61 5.02 -12.91
N ASP A 23 16.42 5.56 -13.16
CA ASP A 23 15.40 4.90 -14.00
C ASP A 23 15.63 5.19 -15.49
N ALA A 24 15.97 6.43 -15.83
CA ALA A 24 16.44 6.83 -17.16
C ALA A 24 17.73 6.10 -17.55
N LEU A 25 18.65 5.91 -16.60
CA LEU A 25 19.82 5.05 -16.76
C LEU A 25 19.41 3.60 -17.07
N ALA A 26 18.44 3.06 -16.32
CA ALA A 26 18.00 1.68 -16.51
C ALA A 26 17.31 1.47 -17.87
N ASP A 27 16.48 2.41 -18.33
CA ASP A 27 15.88 2.38 -19.67
C ASP A 27 16.95 2.38 -20.76
N ALA A 28 17.89 3.31 -20.68
CA ALA A 28 18.94 3.45 -21.67
C ALA A 28 19.88 2.22 -21.67
N ALA A 29 20.21 1.69 -20.50
CA ALA A 29 21.02 0.48 -20.37
C ALA A 29 20.28 -0.73 -20.96
N ALA A 30 18.99 -0.92 -20.66
CA ALA A 30 18.19 -2.00 -21.21
C ALA A 30 18.09 -1.92 -22.74
N ALA A 31 17.79 -0.74 -23.28
CA ALA A 31 17.74 -0.50 -24.72
C ALA A 31 19.09 -0.79 -25.39
N ARG A 32 20.19 -0.34 -24.76
CA ARG A 32 21.54 -0.54 -25.28
C ARG A 32 21.96 -2.01 -25.25
N ILE A 33 21.65 -2.74 -24.18
CA ILE A 33 21.88 -4.17 -24.10
C ILE A 33 21.09 -4.89 -25.21
N ALA A 34 19.80 -4.55 -25.39
CA ALA A 34 18.97 -5.15 -26.42
C ALA A 34 19.54 -4.90 -27.84
N GLU A 35 19.96 -3.67 -28.13
CA GLU A 35 20.59 -3.30 -29.40
C GLU A 35 21.84 -4.13 -29.69
N LEU A 36 22.73 -4.28 -28.69
CA LEU A 36 23.97 -5.05 -28.84
C LEU A 36 23.70 -6.54 -29.05
N LEU A 37 22.72 -7.11 -28.34
CA LEU A 37 22.32 -8.51 -28.52
C LEU A 37 21.66 -8.73 -29.89
N GLN A 38 20.75 -7.86 -30.31
CA GLN A 38 20.11 -7.95 -31.63
C GLN A 38 21.13 -7.77 -32.77
N GLY A 39 22.09 -6.87 -32.62
CA GLY A 39 23.19 -6.69 -33.56
C GLY A 39 24.05 -7.96 -33.68
N ALA A 40 24.36 -8.61 -32.55
CA ALA A 40 25.08 -9.88 -32.56
C ALA A 40 24.27 -11.01 -33.21
N LEU A 41 22.98 -11.11 -32.89
CA LEU A 41 22.05 -12.06 -33.52
C LEU A 41 21.96 -11.86 -35.03
N SER A 42 21.87 -10.62 -35.50
CA SER A 42 21.79 -10.30 -36.93
C SER A 42 23.09 -10.63 -37.65
N ALA A 43 24.24 -10.32 -37.04
CA ALA A 43 25.54 -10.53 -37.67
C ALA A 43 25.99 -12.00 -37.67
N ARG A 44 25.62 -12.78 -36.65
CA ARG A 44 26.23 -14.10 -36.38
C ARG A 44 25.24 -15.21 -36.02
N GLY A 45 23.96 -14.88 -35.96
CA GLY A 45 22.91 -15.84 -35.66
C GLY A 45 22.88 -16.38 -34.22
N ARG A 46 23.67 -15.80 -33.33
CA ARG A 46 23.71 -16.08 -31.89
C ARG A 46 24.27 -14.86 -31.14
N ALA A 47 23.92 -14.72 -29.87
CA ALA A 47 24.54 -13.74 -28.98
C ALA A 47 24.98 -14.38 -27.66
N VAL A 48 26.10 -13.94 -27.09
CA VAL A 48 26.60 -14.40 -25.79
C VAL A 48 26.86 -13.22 -24.87
N ALA A 49 26.17 -13.16 -23.74
CA ALA A 49 26.31 -12.10 -22.74
C ALA A 49 26.83 -12.66 -21.40
N ALA A 50 27.79 -11.97 -20.79
CA ALA A 50 28.13 -12.17 -19.39
C ALA A 50 27.61 -10.99 -18.56
N LEU A 51 26.80 -11.29 -17.55
CA LEU A 51 26.07 -10.29 -16.76
C LEU A 51 26.57 -10.26 -15.32
N SER A 52 26.93 -9.09 -14.80
CA SER A 52 27.19 -8.92 -13.37
C SER A 52 25.89 -8.75 -12.60
N GLY A 53 25.92 -8.99 -11.29
CA GLY A 53 24.87 -8.55 -10.38
C GLY A 53 24.99 -7.07 -9.97
N GLY A 54 24.30 -6.71 -8.89
CA GLY A 54 24.27 -5.37 -8.31
C GLY A 54 23.02 -4.58 -8.67
N ALA A 55 22.69 -3.58 -7.85
CA ALA A 55 21.44 -2.83 -7.95
C ALA A 55 21.27 -2.06 -9.27
N THR A 56 22.35 -1.49 -9.84
CA THR A 56 22.26 -0.75 -11.12
C THR A 56 22.01 -1.69 -12.31
N PRO A 57 22.77 -2.79 -12.53
CA PRO A 57 22.44 -3.75 -13.58
C PRO A 57 21.08 -4.42 -13.39
N GLN A 58 20.67 -4.69 -12.14
CA GLN A 58 19.38 -5.31 -11.84
C GLN A 58 18.19 -4.54 -12.43
N ARG A 59 18.16 -3.22 -12.25
CA ARG A 59 17.08 -2.36 -12.81
C ARG A 59 17.04 -2.46 -14.33
N ALA A 60 18.20 -2.46 -14.99
CA ALA A 60 18.28 -2.63 -16.44
C ALA A 60 17.78 -4.00 -16.88
N TYR A 61 18.07 -5.08 -16.13
CA TYR A 61 17.60 -6.43 -16.47
C TYR A 61 16.09 -6.60 -16.34
N ALA A 62 15.47 -5.99 -15.33
CA ALA A 62 14.02 -6.00 -15.15
C ALA A 62 13.29 -5.29 -16.31
N LYS A 63 13.92 -4.27 -16.91
CA LYS A 63 13.40 -3.59 -18.11
C LYS A 63 13.72 -4.39 -19.38
N LEU A 64 14.92 -4.97 -19.47
CA LEU A 64 15.36 -5.80 -20.59
C LEU A 64 14.52 -7.07 -20.77
N SER A 65 13.99 -7.65 -19.69
CA SER A 65 13.13 -8.86 -19.76
C SER A 65 11.89 -8.66 -20.65
N ARG A 66 11.46 -7.41 -20.83
CA ARG A 66 10.33 -7.01 -21.68
C ARG A 66 10.73 -6.74 -23.14
N ALA A 67 12.03 -6.75 -23.45
CA ALA A 67 12.52 -6.48 -24.79
C ALA A 67 12.25 -7.66 -25.73
N LYS A 68 11.86 -7.35 -26.97
CA LYS A 68 11.64 -8.34 -28.03
C LYS A 68 12.99 -8.79 -28.62
N ILE A 69 13.59 -9.82 -28.01
CA ILE A 69 14.83 -10.45 -28.46
C ILE A 69 14.54 -11.92 -28.75
N ASP A 70 15.22 -12.50 -29.74
CA ASP A 70 15.19 -13.94 -30.04
C ASP A 70 16.00 -14.71 -28.98
N TRP A 71 15.46 -14.76 -27.76
CA TRP A 71 16.08 -15.33 -26.57
C TRP A 71 16.58 -16.77 -26.74
N PRO A 72 15.91 -17.68 -27.47
CA PRO A 72 16.43 -19.03 -27.79
C PRO A 72 17.83 -19.09 -28.39
N ARG A 73 18.29 -17.99 -29.01
CA ARG A 73 19.61 -17.86 -29.64
C ARG A 73 20.59 -17.01 -28.82
N VAL A 74 20.18 -16.57 -27.64
CA VAL A 74 21.01 -15.85 -26.67
C VAL A 74 21.50 -16.83 -25.62
N SER A 75 22.81 -16.83 -25.37
CA SER A 75 23.42 -17.51 -24.22
C SER A 75 23.82 -16.48 -23.18
N VAL A 76 23.42 -16.70 -21.94
CA VAL A 76 23.69 -15.82 -20.81
C VAL A 76 24.55 -16.57 -19.80
N THR A 77 25.57 -15.90 -19.28
CA THR A 77 26.31 -16.35 -18.10
C THR A 77 26.52 -15.17 -17.15
N LEU A 78 27.19 -15.43 -16.04
CA LEU A 78 27.52 -14.43 -15.05
C LEU A 78 28.97 -13.99 -15.19
N VAL A 79 29.23 -12.72 -14.92
CA VAL A 79 30.60 -12.21 -14.78
C VAL A 79 31.22 -12.78 -13.51
N ASP A 80 30.45 -12.82 -12.44
CA ASP A 80 30.85 -13.37 -11.16
C ASP A 80 29.62 -13.88 -10.39
N ASP A 81 29.84 -14.70 -9.38
CA ASP A 81 28.79 -15.17 -8.48
C ASP A 81 29.35 -15.56 -7.11
N LEU A 82 28.48 -15.61 -6.10
CA LEU A 82 28.76 -16.33 -4.86
C LEU A 82 28.78 -17.83 -5.15
N TRP A 83 29.72 -18.58 -4.56
CA TRP A 83 29.67 -20.04 -4.59
C TRP A 83 28.55 -20.57 -3.68
N ALA A 84 27.32 -20.42 -4.15
CA ALA A 84 26.09 -20.81 -3.47
C ALA A 84 25.02 -21.20 -4.51
N PRO A 85 24.03 -22.03 -4.13
CA PRO A 85 22.88 -22.32 -4.98
C PRO A 85 22.13 -21.05 -5.41
N ALA A 86 21.41 -21.13 -6.53
CA ALA A 86 20.57 -20.03 -7.04
C ALA A 86 19.43 -19.58 -6.11
N SER A 87 19.13 -20.37 -5.06
CA SER A 87 18.20 -19.98 -4.00
C SER A 87 18.83 -19.03 -2.96
N ASP A 88 20.16 -18.89 -2.94
CA ASP A 88 20.82 -17.90 -2.08
C ASP A 88 20.55 -16.49 -2.64
N PRO A 89 19.98 -15.57 -1.85
CA PRO A 89 19.63 -14.23 -2.32
C PRO A 89 20.85 -13.38 -2.70
N ARG A 90 22.07 -13.80 -2.33
CA ARG A 90 23.32 -13.13 -2.71
C ARG A 90 23.90 -13.66 -4.02
N SER A 91 23.28 -14.68 -4.62
CA SER A 91 23.67 -15.19 -5.93
C SER A 91 23.20 -14.26 -7.04
N ASN A 92 24.09 -13.97 -7.98
CA ASN A 92 23.76 -13.22 -9.18
C ASN A 92 22.82 -14.02 -10.10
N LYS A 93 22.76 -15.35 -9.99
CA LYS A 93 21.71 -16.14 -10.64
C LYS A 93 20.34 -15.86 -10.05
N ASN A 94 20.23 -15.80 -8.72
CA ASN A 94 18.97 -15.43 -8.05
C ASN A 94 18.46 -14.07 -8.55
N LEU A 95 19.35 -13.10 -8.67
CA LEU A 95 19.06 -11.77 -9.21
C LEU A 95 18.49 -11.84 -10.64
N LEU A 96 19.10 -12.63 -11.53
CA LEU A 96 18.58 -12.81 -12.89
C LEU A 96 17.21 -13.51 -12.90
N ASP A 97 16.96 -14.47 -12.01
CA ASP A 97 15.66 -15.14 -11.89
C ASP A 97 14.54 -14.19 -11.47
N LEU A 98 14.85 -13.26 -10.56
CA LEU A 98 13.92 -12.25 -10.08
C LEU A 98 13.80 -11.03 -11.00
N THR A 99 14.58 -10.96 -12.08
CA THR A 99 14.54 -9.82 -13.02
C THR A 99 14.43 -10.25 -14.48
N LEU A 100 15.53 -10.72 -15.06
CA LEU A 100 15.62 -11.05 -16.48
C LEU A 100 14.70 -12.21 -16.87
N PHE A 101 14.60 -13.23 -16.01
CA PHE A 101 13.82 -14.45 -16.24
C PHE A 101 12.46 -14.48 -15.51
N TYR A 102 12.12 -13.42 -14.78
CA TYR A 102 10.87 -13.34 -14.02
C TYR A 102 9.64 -13.38 -14.95
N ASP A 103 8.56 -14.03 -14.50
CA ASP A 103 7.27 -14.12 -15.20
C ASP A 103 7.36 -14.55 -16.68
N GLY A 104 8.28 -15.50 -16.96
CA GLY A 104 8.46 -16.04 -18.30
C GLY A 104 9.17 -15.13 -19.29
N GLY A 105 9.81 -14.03 -18.84
CA GLY A 105 10.53 -13.03 -19.66
C GLY A 105 11.58 -13.61 -20.63
N ALA A 106 12.88 -13.47 -20.36
CA ALA A 106 13.92 -14.04 -21.22
C ALA A 106 14.02 -15.58 -21.18
N SER A 107 12.89 -16.27 -20.98
CA SER A 107 12.74 -17.71 -20.69
C SER A 107 13.28 -18.66 -21.76
N GLY A 108 13.56 -18.16 -22.97
CA GLY A 108 14.24 -18.91 -24.03
C GLY A 108 15.77 -18.91 -23.96
N ALA A 109 16.39 -18.03 -23.16
CA ALA A 109 17.84 -17.89 -23.15
C ALA A 109 18.54 -19.12 -22.55
N ARG A 110 19.64 -19.53 -23.17
CA ARG A 110 20.49 -20.62 -22.64
C ARG A 110 21.37 -20.06 -21.53
N PHE A 111 21.15 -20.51 -20.30
CA PHE A 111 21.94 -20.05 -19.16
C PHE A 111 23.09 -21.00 -18.83
N ALA A 112 24.31 -20.47 -18.66
CA ALA A 112 25.46 -21.20 -18.14
C ALA A 112 25.83 -20.71 -16.74
N PRO A 113 25.60 -21.51 -15.69
CA PRO A 113 25.87 -21.12 -14.30
C PRO A 113 27.36 -21.13 -13.98
N LEU A 114 27.77 -20.28 -13.03
CA LEU A 114 29.08 -20.37 -12.39
C LEU A 114 29.06 -21.36 -11.20
N TYR A 115 27.92 -21.51 -10.52
CA TYR A 115 27.73 -22.50 -9.48
C TYR A 115 27.28 -23.85 -10.07
N THR A 116 28.07 -24.89 -9.86
CA THR A 116 27.83 -26.25 -10.41
C THR A 116 27.63 -27.33 -9.35
N GLY A 117 27.58 -26.97 -8.05
CA GLY A 117 27.29 -27.90 -6.96
C GLY A 117 28.39 -28.92 -6.61
N GLY A 118 29.65 -28.63 -6.96
CA GLY A 118 30.79 -29.54 -6.76
C GLY A 118 31.28 -29.69 -5.31
N ALA A 119 32.07 -30.75 -5.05
CA ALA A 119 32.63 -31.11 -3.73
C ALA A 119 33.63 -30.08 -3.15
N SER A 120 34.21 -29.22 -4.00
CA SER A 120 35.00 -28.04 -3.60
C SER A 120 34.78 -26.90 -4.59
N VAL A 121 35.13 -25.67 -4.19
CA VAL A 121 35.04 -24.49 -5.05
C VAL A 121 35.95 -24.63 -6.27
N GLU A 122 37.13 -25.21 -6.11
CA GLU A 122 38.12 -25.37 -7.18
C GLU A 122 37.64 -26.36 -8.23
N ALA A 123 37.10 -27.51 -7.82
CA ALA A 123 36.50 -28.48 -8.73
C ALA A 123 35.26 -27.90 -9.43
N GLY A 124 34.46 -27.14 -8.69
CA GLY A 124 33.31 -26.40 -9.19
C GLY A 124 33.65 -25.35 -10.25
N CYS A 125 34.71 -24.58 -9.99
CA CYS A 125 35.25 -23.57 -10.89
C CYS A 125 35.78 -24.20 -12.18
N ALA A 126 36.51 -25.31 -12.09
CA ALA A 126 36.97 -26.05 -13.27
C ALA A 126 35.80 -26.59 -14.12
N ALA A 127 34.73 -27.09 -13.47
CA ALA A 127 33.52 -27.55 -14.16
C ALA A 127 32.76 -26.40 -14.83
N ALA A 128 32.62 -25.26 -14.13
CA ALA A 128 32.02 -24.05 -14.69
C ALA A 128 32.84 -23.53 -15.88
N GLU A 129 34.17 -23.52 -15.77
CA GLU A 129 35.05 -23.12 -16.87
C GLU A 129 34.91 -24.05 -18.08
N ALA A 130 34.80 -25.37 -17.86
CA ALA A 130 34.53 -26.34 -18.93
C ALA A 130 33.17 -26.10 -19.62
N ALA A 131 32.14 -25.75 -18.85
CA ALA A 131 30.81 -25.39 -19.39
C ALA A 131 30.81 -24.05 -20.12
N LEU A 132 31.68 -23.11 -19.73
CA LEU A 132 31.84 -21.83 -20.40
C LEU A 132 32.67 -21.91 -21.67
N ARG A 133 33.67 -22.79 -21.78
CA ARG A 133 34.54 -22.86 -22.98
C ARG A 133 33.78 -22.93 -24.32
N PRO A 134 32.67 -23.69 -24.47
CA PRO A 134 31.87 -23.70 -25.69
C PRO A 134 31.12 -22.39 -25.98
N LEU A 135 30.81 -21.62 -24.93
CA LEU A 135 30.10 -20.34 -25.02
C LEU A 135 31.07 -19.16 -25.14
N ALA A 136 32.27 -19.31 -24.57
CA ALA A 136 33.30 -18.31 -24.43
C ALA A 136 34.22 -18.31 -25.66
N ARG A 137 33.90 -17.42 -26.61
CA ARG A 137 34.82 -16.44 -27.23
C ARG A 137 34.35 -16.01 -28.64
N PRO A 138 34.44 -14.71 -28.95
CA PRO A 138 34.39 -13.58 -27.99
C PRO A 138 32.98 -13.47 -27.38
N PHE A 139 32.87 -13.00 -26.13
CA PHE A 139 31.58 -12.54 -25.58
C PHE A 139 31.10 -11.36 -26.43
N ASP A 140 29.80 -11.30 -26.72
CA ASP A 140 29.23 -10.16 -27.45
C ASP A 140 29.11 -8.94 -26.58
N LEU A 141 28.78 -9.19 -25.32
CA LEU A 141 28.57 -8.18 -24.33
C LEU A 141 29.04 -8.72 -22.97
N VAL A 142 29.83 -7.91 -22.27
CA VAL A 142 30.04 -8.07 -20.83
C VAL A 142 29.43 -6.85 -20.15
N VAL A 143 28.47 -7.07 -19.26
CA VAL A 143 27.90 -6.01 -18.41
C VAL A 143 28.57 -6.06 -17.05
N LEU A 144 29.15 -4.94 -16.63
CA LEU A 144 29.81 -4.77 -15.34
C LEU A 144 29.08 -3.74 -14.49
N GLY A 145 28.93 -4.03 -13.21
CA GLY A 145 28.67 -3.05 -12.16
C GLY A 145 29.96 -2.55 -11.54
N MET A 146 29.86 -1.47 -10.74
CA MET A 146 30.98 -0.95 -9.96
C MET A 146 30.59 -0.74 -8.50
N GLY A 147 31.45 -1.17 -7.59
CA GLY A 147 31.35 -0.93 -6.16
C GLY A 147 31.79 0.48 -5.72
N PRO A 148 31.42 0.89 -4.49
CA PRO A 148 31.83 2.18 -3.93
C PRO A 148 33.34 2.29 -3.65
N ASP A 149 34.05 1.17 -3.55
CA ASP A 149 35.50 1.04 -3.39
C ASP A 149 36.25 0.85 -4.73
N GLY A 150 35.52 0.79 -5.84
CA GLY A 150 36.08 0.60 -7.18
C GLY A 150 36.26 -0.87 -7.59
N HIS A 151 35.67 -1.82 -6.86
CA HIS A 151 35.61 -3.21 -7.34
C HIS A 151 34.72 -3.33 -8.58
N VAL A 152 35.05 -4.29 -9.43
CA VAL A 152 34.25 -4.78 -10.57
C VAL A 152 34.33 -6.30 -10.59
N ALA A 153 33.26 -6.97 -11.05
CA ALA A 153 33.15 -8.43 -10.86
C ALA A 153 33.37 -8.77 -9.37
N SER A 154 34.12 -9.84 -9.06
CA SER A 154 34.60 -10.07 -7.69
C SER A 154 36.01 -9.52 -7.42
N PHE A 155 36.51 -8.58 -8.21
CA PHE A 155 37.83 -7.98 -7.99
C PHE A 155 37.77 -6.94 -6.86
N PHE A 156 37.76 -7.39 -5.61
CA PHE A 156 37.77 -6.54 -4.43
C PHE A 156 39.21 -6.13 -4.06
N PRO A 157 39.46 -4.86 -3.72
CA PRO A 157 40.74 -4.45 -3.13
C PRO A 157 41.12 -5.34 -1.94
N GLY A 158 42.32 -5.92 -1.97
CA GLY A 158 42.81 -6.84 -0.93
C GLY A 158 42.32 -8.29 -1.03
N GLY A 159 41.66 -8.69 -2.12
CA GLY A 159 41.25 -10.08 -2.35
C GLY A 159 42.44 -11.05 -2.47
N ASP A 160 42.26 -12.27 -1.94
CA ASP A 160 43.32 -13.29 -1.82
C ASP A 160 43.97 -13.72 -3.15
N ARG A 161 43.23 -13.61 -4.27
CA ARG A 161 43.69 -13.93 -5.63
C ARG A 161 43.56 -12.76 -6.62
N LEU A 162 43.52 -11.53 -6.10
CA LEU A 162 43.27 -10.35 -6.93
C LEU A 162 44.31 -10.15 -8.04
N SER A 163 45.60 -10.30 -7.74
CA SER A 163 46.67 -10.09 -8.74
C SER A 163 46.61 -11.12 -9.87
N GLU A 164 46.29 -12.37 -9.58
CA GLU A 164 46.06 -13.40 -10.60
C GLU A 164 44.81 -13.09 -11.44
N ALA A 165 43.73 -12.65 -10.78
CA ALA A 165 42.49 -12.29 -11.45
C ALA A 165 42.64 -11.09 -12.40
N LEU A 166 43.54 -10.16 -12.07
CA LEU A 166 43.84 -8.95 -12.83
C LEU A 166 44.93 -9.11 -13.88
N ASP A 167 45.52 -10.30 -14.06
CA ASP A 167 46.48 -10.55 -15.13
C ASP A 167 45.76 -10.52 -16.51
N PRO A 168 46.05 -9.53 -17.37
CA PRO A 168 45.41 -9.44 -18.68
C PRO A 168 45.84 -10.57 -19.64
N ASP A 169 46.93 -11.27 -19.35
CA ASP A 169 47.51 -12.35 -20.16
C ASP A 169 47.32 -13.74 -19.53
N GLY A 170 46.53 -13.81 -18.45
CA GLY A 170 46.15 -15.04 -17.78
C GLY A 170 45.42 -16.04 -18.69
N ARG A 171 45.59 -17.34 -18.43
CA ARG A 171 45.00 -18.42 -19.24
C ARG A 171 43.65 -18.94 -18.74
N ALA A 172 43.39 -18.81 -17.44
CA ALA A 172 42.15 -19.27 -16.80
C ALA A 172 40.99 -18.33 -17.15
N LEU A 173 39.80 -18.88 -17.44
CA LEU A 173 38.60 -18.08 -17.66
C LEU A 173 37.96 -17.65 -16.34
N LEU A 174 38.02 -18.51 -15.33
CA LEU A 174 37.43 -18.27 -14.02
C LEU A 174 38.50 -18.37 -12.93
N THR A 175 38.30 -17.62 -11.85
CA THR A 175 39.08 -17.75 -10.62
C THR A 175 38.15 -17.67 -9.41
N PRO A 176 38.27 -18.61 -8.45
CA PRO A 176 37.64 -18.43 -7.15
C PRO A 176 38.43 -17.43 -6.33
N MET A 177 37.75 -16.60 -5.53
CA MET A 177 38.39 -15.59 -4.70
C MET A 177 37.57 -15.24 -3.47
N ARG A 178 38.24 -14.81 -2.40
CA ARG A 178 37.64 -14.29 -1.18
C ARG A 178 37.92 -12.80 -1.07
N ALA A 179 36.86 -12.05 -0.78
CA ALA A 179 36.94 -10.62 -0.58
C ALA A 179 37.08 -10.31 0.92
N PRO A 180 37.96 -9.37 1.32
CA PRO A 180 38.08 -8.95 2.71
C PRO A 180 36.73 -8.46 3.26
N GLY A 181 36.33 -8.98 4.42
CA GLY A 181 35.11 -8.55 5.10
C GLY A 181 33.79 -9.04 4.49
N LEU A 182 33.80 -9.82 3.41
CA LEU A 182 32.59 -10.43 2.84
C LEU A 182 32.56 -11.94 3.10
N PRO A 183 31.41 -12.51 3.50
CA PRO A 183 31.29 -13.94 3.76
C PRO A 183 31.21 -14.75 2.45
N GLY A 184 31.89 -15.90 2.44
CA GLY A 184 31.83 -16.89 1.36
C GLY A 184 32.88 -16.69 0.27
N THR A 185 33.09 -17.74 -0.53
CA THR A 185 33.98 -17.69 -1.70
C THR A 185 33.17 -17.31 -2.93
N ARG A 186 33.71 -16.43 -3.77
CA ARG A 186 33.12 -16.03 -5.05
C ARG A 186 33.85 -16.69 -6.21
N ILE A 187 33.18 -16.88 -7.33
CA ILE A 187 33.78 -17.27 -8.60
C ILE A 187 33.60 -16.10 -9.56
N SER A 188 34.67 -15.67 -10.21
CA SER A 188 34.67 -14.54 -11.14
C SER A 188 35.35 -14.90 -12.45
N LEU A 189 34.88 -14.34 -13.56
CA LEU A 189 35.68 -14.22 -14.77
C LEU A 189 36.98 -13.47 -14.46
N THR A 190 38.08 -13.93 -15.04
CA THR A 190 39.37 -13.22 -14.98
C THR A 190 39.34 -11.98 -15.88
N LEU A 191 40.26 -11.04 -15.66
CA LEU A 191 40.41 -9.89 -16.54
C LEU A 191 40.68 -10.34 -17.98
N ALA A 192 41.57 -11.31 -18.18
CA ALA A 192 41.84 -11.90 -19.50
C ALA A 192 40.58 -12.44 -20.19
N ALA A 193 39.61 -12.99 -19.45
CA ALA A 193 38.31 -13.43 -19.99
C ALA A 193 37.37 -12.26 -20.31
N ILE A 194 37.27 -11.28 -19.41
CA ILE A 194 36.45 -10.06 -19.62
C ILE A 194 36.92 -9.29 -20.86
N LEU A 195 38.25 -9.19 -21.07
CA LEU A 195 38.83 -8.47 -22.21
C LEU A 195 38.69 -9.21 -23.55
N GLN A 196 38.11 -10.41 -23.57
CA GLN A 196 37.70 -11.09 -24.81
C GLN A 196 36.33 -10.62 -25.32
N ALA A 197 35.69 -9.68 -24.62
CA ALA A 197 34.42 -9.12 -25.04
C ALA A 197 34.55 -8.21 -26.26
N ARG A 198 33.54 -8.26 -27.15
CA ARG A 198 33.40 -7.28 -28.24
C ARG A 198 32.99 -5.90 -27.73
N ARG A 199 32.25 -5.87 -26.62
CA ARG A 199 31.81 -4.66 -25.91
C ARG A 199 31.74 -4.93 -24.42
N ILE A 200 32.24 -3.99 -23.63
CA ILE A 200 32.06 -3.93 -22.19
C ILE A 200 31.14 -2.75 -21.88
N LEU A 201 30.04 -3.01 -21.17
CA LEU A 201 29.10 -2.00 -20.71
C LEU A 201 29.23 -1.87 -19.19
N LEU A 202 29.73 -0.73 -18.71
CA LEU A 202 29.86 -0.43 -17.29
C LEU A 202 28.67 0.41 -16.81
N LEU A 203 27.95 -0.08 -15.81
CA LEU A 203 26.74 0.54 -15.26
C LEU A 203 26.93 0.89 -13.78
N PHE A 204 26.70 2.14 -13.40
CA PHE A 204 26.62 2.53 -11.98
C PHE A 204 25.73 3.77 -11.75
N SER A 205 25.08 3.83 -10.61
CA SER A 205 24.28 4.97 -10.16
C SER A 205 24.64 5.37 -8.72
N GLY A 206 24.54 6.67 -8.41
CA GLY A 206 24.72 7.22 -7.08
C GLY A 206 26.03 7.97 -6.88
N ARG A 207 25.99 8.98 -5.99
CA ARG A 207 27.07 9.98 -5.83
C ARG A 207 28.38 9.36 -5.38
N THR A 208 28.31 8.35 -4.52
CA THR A 208 29.50 7.65 -4.00
C THR A 208 30.25 6.95 -5.13
N LYS A 209 29.53 6.19 -5.98
CA LYS A 209 30.11 5.50 -7.13
C LYS A 209 30.63 6.49 -8.17
N ALA A 210 29.91 7.58 -8.44
CA ALA A 210 30.39 8.64 -9.34
C ALA A 210 31.72 9.25 -8.87
N ARG A 211 31.87 9.56 -7.58
CA ARG A 211 33.14 10.04 -7.00
C ARG A 211 34.25 8.99 -7.11
N THR A 212 33.95 7.72 -6.84
CA THR A 212 34.92 6.62 -6.98
C THR A 212 35.35 6.43 -8.42
N PHE A 213 34.44 6.51 -9.38
CA PHE A 213 34.76 6.51 -10.80
C PHE A 213 35.71 7.65 -11.15
N GLN A 214 35.44 8.88 -10.69
CA GLN A 214 36.36 10.02 -10.91
C GLN A 214 37.76 9.77 -10.30
N ARG A 215 37.83 9.18 -9.10
CA ARG A 215 39.12 8.81 -8.47
C ARG A 215 39.87 7.73 -9.24
N ALA A 216 39.14 6.78 -9.83
CA ALA A 216 39.73 5.71 -10.62
C ALA A 216 40.45 6.23 -11.88
N LEU A 217 40.01 7.36 -12.45
CA LEU A 217 40.67 8.03 -13.58
C LEU A 217 42.06 8.59 -13.21
N GLY A 218 42.30 8.88 -11.93
CA GLY A 218 43.59 9.33 -11.42
C GLY A 218 44.68 8.23 -11.40
N PRO A 219 45.94 8.60 -11.10
CA PRO A 219 47.05 7.64 -11.00
C PRO A 219 46.90 6.70 -9.79
N GLY A 220 47.60 5.57 -9.85
CA GLY A 220 47.65 4.56 -8.78
C GLY A 220 47.50 3.12 -9.32
N PRO A 221 47.80 2.12 -8.49
CA PRO A 221 47.79 0.71 -8.89
C PRO A 221 46.36 0.21 -9.17
N VAL A 222 46.24 -0.86 -9.96
CA VAL A 222 44.94 -1.45 -10.32
C VAL A 222 44.37 -2.25 -9.15
N GLU A 223 45.22 -2.76 -8.27
CA GLU A 223 44.87 -3.55 -7.10
C GLU A 223 44.11 -2.72 -6.04
N ASP A 224 44.41 -1.42 -5.94
CA ASP A 224 43.72 -0.49 -5.04
C ASP A 224 42.31 -0.13 -5.53
N MET A 225 42.11 -0.10 -6.85
CA MET A 225 40.82 0.20 -7.50
C MET A 225 40.70 -0.62 -8.79
N PRO A 226 40.22 -1.88 -8.71
CA PRO A 226 40.22 -2.82 -9.82
C PRO A 226 39.51 -2.36 -11.09
N ILE A 227 38.54 -1.45 -11.00
CA ILE A 227 37.94 -0.78 -12.14
C ILE A 227 38.98 -0.13 -13.09
N ARG A 228 40.14 0.30 -12.58
CA ARG A 228 41.24 0.85 -13.37
C ARG A 228 41.72 -0.12 -14.46
N ALA A 229 41.70 -1.42 -14.19
CA ALA A 229 42.09 -2.43 -15.17
C ALA A 229 41.16 -2.44 -16.38
N ILE A 230 39.87 -2.14 -16.19
CA ILE A 230 38.87 -2.02 -17.27
C ILE A 230 39.00 -0.69 -18.01
N LEU A 231 39.27 0.41 -17.30
CA LEU A 231 39.32 1.76 -17.89
C LEU A 231 40.64 2.08 -18.63
N ARG A 232 41.74 1.39 -18.31
CA ARG A 232 43.08 1.69 -18.86
C ARG A 232 43.51 0.78 -20.01
N GLN A 233 42.80 -0.32 -20.23
CA GLN A 233 43.09 -1.27 -21.30
C GLN A 233 42.56 -0.80 -22.67
N ARG A 234 43.09 -1.38 -23.76
CA ARG A 234 42.69 -1.10 -25.16
C ARG A 234 42.22 -2.34 -25.94
N ARG A 235 42.07 -3.48 -25.26
CA ARG A 235 41.71 -4.79 -25.86
C ARG A 235 40.22 -4.88 -26.17
N ALA A 236 39.36 -4.28 -25.34
CA ALA A 236 37.91 -4.29 -25.51
C ALA A 236 37.35 -2.87 -25.38
N PRO A 237 36.47 -2.41 -26.31
CA PRO A 237 35.81 -1.11 -26.18
C PRO A 237 34.88 -1.07 -24.96
N VAL A 238 34.95 0.03 -24.21
CA VAL A 238 34.18 0.24 -22.97
C VAL A 238 33.19 1.38 -23.17
N GLU A 239 31.93 1.13 -22.85
CA GLU A 239 30.87 2.14 -22.76
C GLU A 239 30.42 2.25 -21.30
N VAL A 240 30.37 3.46 -20.76
CA VAL A 240 30.03 3.77 -19.38
C VAL A 240 28.73 4.55 -19.35
N LEU A 241 27.71 3.99 -18.70
CA LEU A 241 26.42 4.65 -18.49
C LEU A 241 26.24 4.87 -16.98
N CYS A 242 26.00 6.11 -16.56
CA CYS A 242 25.83 6.43 -15.15
C CYS A 242 24.81 7.52 -14.82
N ALA A 243 24.34 7.56 -13.58
CA ALA A 243 23.50 8.63 -13.02
C ALA A 243 24.06 9.14 -11.69
N ASP A 244 24.07 10.47 -11.50
CA ASP A 244 24.75 11.17 -10.38
C ASP A 244 23.81 11.48 -9.18
N ILE A 245 22.57 10.98 -9.24
CA ILE A 245 21.56 11.10 -8.19
C ILE A 245 21.33 9.72 -7.58
N ASP A 246 21.23 9.67 -6.25
CA ASP A 246 20.90 8.45 -5.52
C ASP A 246 19.44 8.08 -5.83
N GLY A 247 19.23 7.20 -6.80
CA GLY A 247 18.07 6.33 -6.76
C GLY A 247 18.34 5.32 -5.67
N ALA A 248 17.55 5.31 -4.59
CA ALA A 248 17.70 4.39 -3.46
C ALA A 248 18.11 2.98 -3.95
N ASP A 249 19.26 2.49 -3.47
CA ASP A 249 19.72 1.13 -3.73
C ASP A 249 18.67 0.17 -3.13
N VAL A 250 17.89 -0.49 -3.99
CA VAL A 250 16.95 -1.54 -3.57
C VAL A 250 17.33 -2.79 -4.32
N THR A 251 18.32 -3.51 -3.79
CA THR A 251 18.32 -4.96 -3.97
C THR A 251 17.08 -5.46 -3.22
N PRO A 252 16.18 -6.27 -3.80
CA PRO A 252 15.09 -6.89 -3.07
C PRO A 252 15.70 -7.70 -1.92
N GLN A 253 15.71 -7.09 -0.74
CA GLN A 253 16.07 -7.80 0.46
C GLN A 253 14.92 -8.78 0.72
N PRO A 254 15.18 -10.06 1.03
CA PRO A 254 14.13 -10.98 1.45
C PRO A 254 13.32 -10.36 2.59
N ILE A 255 12.00 -10.53 2.60
CA ILE A 255 11.10 -9.96 3.63
C ILE A 255 11.63 -10.25 5.04
N ALA A 256 12.13 -11.46 5.29
CA ALA A 256 12.72 -11.84 6.57
C ALA A 256 13.91 -10.96 6.99
N ALA A 257 14.78 -10.58 6.04
CA ALA A 257 15.93 -9.75 6.33
C ALA A 257 15.54 -8.26 6.46
N ALA A 258 14.57 -7.78 5.66
CA ALA A 258 14.01 -6.44 5.85
C ALA A 258 13.29 -6.32 7.20
N TRP A 259 12.55 -7.35 7.59
CA TRP A 259 11.94 -7.45 8.92
C TRP A 259 12.99 -7.46 10.02
N LYS A 260 14.10 -8.19 9.84
CA LYS A 260 15.19 -8.19 10.83
C LYS A 260 15.77 -6.79 11.07
N ALA A 261 15.82 -5.94 10.04
CA ALA A 261 16.22 -4.55 10.18
C ALA A 261 15.21 -3.75 11.03
N VAL A 262 13.90 -4.00 10.85
CA VAL A 262 12.85 -3.38 11.68
C VAL A 262 12.96 -3.84 13.14
N GLU A 263 13.18 -5.13 13.40
CA GLU A 263 13.42 -5.64 14.76
C GLU A 263 14.65 -5.00 15.39
N THR A 264 15.73 -4.86 14.62
CA THR A 264 16.97 -4.22 15.09
C THR A 264 16.72 -2.74 15.44
N ALA A 265 15.92 -2.04 14.63
CA ALA A 265 15.52 -0.67 14.92
C ALA A 265 14.65 -0.57 16.19
N ARG A 266 13.70 -1.49 16.37
CA ARG A 266 12.90 -1.62 17.60
C ARG A 266 13.78 -1.83 18.81
N ASP A 267 14.68 -2.80 18.78
CA ASP A 267 15.54 -3.14 19.92
C ASP A 267 16.45 -1.96 20.29
N ARG A 268 16.94 -1.20 19.30
CA ARG A 268 17.72 0.03 19.50
C ARG A 268 16.91 1.16 20.15
N LEU A 269 15.62 1.24 19.83
CA LEU A 269 14.72 2.28 20.35
C LEU A 269 14.01 1.86 21.65
N ALA A 270 14.15 0.60 22.07
CA ALA A 270 13.53 0.09 23.29
C ALA A 270 13.92 0.93 24.52
N GLY A 271 12.92 1.37 25.28
CA GLY A 271 13.11 2.19 26.49
C GLY A 271 13.43 3.66 26.24
N ARG A 272 13.53 4.13 24.99
CA ARG A 272 13.60 5.55 24.65
C ARG A 272 12.20 6.14 24.64
N ARG A 273 11.96 7.21 25.39
CA ARG A 273 10.66 7.89 25.36
C ARG A 273 10.55 8.74 24.10
N ILE A 274 9.33 8.90 23.58
CA ILE A 274 9.05 9.73 22.39
C ILE A 274 9.55 11.16 22.60
N VAL A 275 9.36 11.75 23.78
CA VAL A 275 9.86 13.11 24.10
C VAL A 275 11.37 13.24 23.92
N ASP A 276 12.14 12.24 24.34
CA ASP A 276 13.61 12.26 24.26
C ASP A 276 14.09 12.14 22.79
N LEU A 277 13.22 11.72 21.86
CA LEU A 277 13.51 11.69 20.43
C LEU A 277 13.44 13.10 19.81
N PHE A 278 12.66 14.02 20.36
CA PHE A 278 12.63 15.42 19.92
C PHE A 278 13.89 16.17 20.38
N ASP A 279 14.41 15.86 21.57
CA ASP A 279 15.66 16.46 22.07
C ASP A 279 16.88 16.09 21.21
N THR A 280 16.86 14.88 20.64
CA THR A 280 17.98 14.35 19.83
C THR A 280 17.84 14.63 18.33
N ASP A 281 16.66 15.06 17.87
CA ASP A 281 16.40 15.45 16.49
C ASP A 281 15.48 16.69 16.45
N PRO A 282 16.04 17.91 16.51
CA PRO A 282 15.24 19.14 16.47
C PRO A 282 14.43 19.32 15.17
N GLU A 283 14.80 18.63 14.09
CA GLU A 283 14.10 18.64 12.80
C GLU A 283 13.13 17.46 12.63
N ARG A 284 12.87 16.71 13.71
CA ARG A 284 12.07 15.48 13.70
C ARG A 284 10.71 15.63 13.05
N PHE A 285 10.02 16.75 13.32
CA PHE A 285 8.73 17.04 12.69
C PHE A 285 8.84 17.06 11.16
N GLU A 286 9.82 17.77 10.61
CA GLU A 286 10.01 17.88 9.16
C GLU A 286 10.48 16.54 8.54
N ARG A 287 11.28 15.77 9.28
CA ARG A 287 11.79 14.45 8.83
C ARG A 287 10.73 13.37 8.83
N LEU A 288 9.81 13.39 9.79
CA LEU A 288 8.75 12.40 9.98
C LEU A 288 7.37 12.91 9.55
N SER A 289 7.34 13.94 8.71
CA SER A 289 6.11 14.42 8.09
C SER A 289 6.19 14.36 6.56
N ALA A 290 5.03 14.18 5.94
CA ALA A 290 4.87 14.23 4.49
C ALA A 290 3.58 14.96 4.12
N ARG A 291 3.54 15.50 2.89
CA ARG A 291 2.40 16.28 2.39
C ARG A 291 1.89 15.71 1.07
N ALA A 292 0.58 15.77 0.89
CA ALA A 292 -0.09 15.71 -0.40
C ALA A 292 -0.98 16.95 -0.52
N GLU A 293 -0.59 17.91 -1.36
CA GLU A 293 -1.23 19.22 -1.43
C GLU A 293 -1.29 19.92 -0.05
N ASP A 294 -2.49 20.20 0.47
CA ASP A 294 -2.73 20.80 1.79
C ASP A 294 -2.88 19.77 2.92
N MET A 295 -2.88 18.46 2.64
CA MET A 295 -2.92 17.43 3.67
C MET A 295 -1.50 17.15 4.18
N LEU A 296 -1.29 17.31 5.47
CA LEU A 296 -0.05 16.98 6.18
C LEU A 296 -0.28 15.77 7.08
N LEU A 297 0.52 14.73 6.89
CA LEU A 297 0.64 13.61 7.82
C LEU A 297 1.90 13.79 8.66
N ASP A 298 1.75 13.84 9.98
CA ASP A 298 2.82 13.93 10.98
C ASP A 298 2.89 12.62 11.80
N LEU A 299 4.05 11.95 11.71
CA LEU A 299 4.39 10.73 12.46
C LEU A 299 5.39 11.02 13.60
N SER A 300 5.75 12.27 13.86
CA SER A 300 6.81 12.65 14.80
C SER A 300 6.50 12.26 16.25
N LYS A 301 5.22 12.20 16.63
CA LYS A 301 4.76 11.76 17.96
C LYS A 301 4.57 10.24 18.07
N THR A 302 5.28 9.48 17.25
CA THR A 302 5.39 8.01 17.37
C THR A 302 6.76 7.63 17.91
N GLY A 303 6.92 6.38 18.35
CA GLY A 303 8.22 5.83 18.77
C GLY A 303 9.20 5.52 17.63
N LEU A 304 8.97 6.06 16.42
CA LEU A 304 9.83 5.87 15.24
C LEU A 304 10.97 6.88 15.21
N ASP A 305 12.13 6.53 14.67
CA ASP A 305 13.08 7.52 14.14
C ASP A 305 13.26 7.33 12.63
N ALA A 306 14.07 8.19 12.01
CA ALA A 306 14.30 8.14 10.57
C ALA A 306 14.82 6.77 10.10
N GLY A 307 15.70 6.13 10.88
CA GLY A 307 16.23 4.81 10.54
C GLY A 307 15.20 3.68 10.68
N ALA A 308 14.33 3.73 11.69
CA ALA A 308 13.22 2.79 11.84
C ALA A 308 12.20 2.95 10.70
N LEU A 309 11.87 4.20 10.33
CA LEU A 309 11.01 4.47 9.18
C LEU A 309 11.62 3.94 7.89
N GLU A 310 12.91 4.19 7.63
CA GLU A 310 13.61 3.66 6.46
C GLU A 310 13.57 2.12 6.41
N ALA A 311 13.77 1.45 7.54
CA ALA A 311 13.66 -0.01 7.63
C ALA A 311 12.25 -0.51 7.27
N LEU A 312 11.19 0.18 7.71
CA LEU A 312 9.80 -0.15 7.37
C LEU A 312 9.51 0.11 5.88
N LEU A 313 10.04 1.18 5.31
CA LEU A 313 9.92 1.44 3.87
C LEU A 313 10.65 0.36 3.05
N ASN A 314 11.80 -0.11 3.52
CA ASN A 314 12.50 -1.25 2.91
C ASN A 314 11.71 -2.55 3.04
N LEU A 315 10.99 -2.77 4.15
CA LEU A 315 10.05 -3.87 4.29
C LEU A 315 8.89 -3.76 3.29
N ALA A 316 8.31 -2.58 3.10
CA ALA A 316 7.25 -2.35 2.11
C ALA A 316 7.73 -2.67 0.69
N ARG A 317 8.96 -2.26 0.34
CA ARG A 317 9.59 -2.61 -0.95
C ARG A 317 9.81 -4.12 -1.08
N ALA A 318 10.36 -4.75 -0.04
CA ALA A 318 10.60 -6.20 0.00
C ALA A 318 9.31 -7.02 -0.14
N ALA A 319 8.20 -6.54 0.42
CA ALA A 319 6.87 -7.15 0.28
C ALA A 319 6.22 -6.91 -1.09
N GLY A 320 6.79 -6.03 -1.93
CA GLY A 320 6.28 -5.75 -3.27
C GLY A 320 5.07 -4.81 -3.28
N VAL A 321 4.97 -3.87 -2.34
CA VAL A 321 3.88 -2.86 -2.31
C VAL A 321 3.76 -2.11 -3.63
N GLU A 322 4.87 -1.65 -4.21
CA GLU A 322 4.87 -0.94 -5.49
C GLU A 322 4.41 -1.85 -6.65
N THR A 323 4.95 -3.07 -6.73
CA THR A 323 4.59 -4.04 -7.77
C THR A 323 3.11 -4.40 -7.76
N LEU A 324 2.54 -4.64 -6.58
CA LEU A 324 1.13 -5.00 -6.45
C LEU A 324 0.21 -3.79 -6.57
N ARG A 325 0.67 -2.60 -6.20
CA ARG A 325 -0.05 -1.36 -6.46
C ARG A 325 -0.23 -1.23 -7.97
N ASP A 326 0.86 -1.35 -8.72
CA ASP A 326 0.82 -1.23 -10.17
C ASP A 326 -0.10 -2.32 -10.76
N ALA A 327 -0.05 -3.55 -10.25
CA ALA A 327 -0.97 -4.63 -10.61
C ALA A 327 -2.45 -4.30 -10.36
N MET A 328 -2.76 -3.65 -9.23
CA MET A 328 -4.12 -3.21 -8.90
C MET A 328 -4.63 -2.19 -9.93
N PHE A 329 -3.83 -1.17 -10.23
CA PHE A 329 -4.20 -0.11 -11.18
C PHE A 329 -4.20 -0.59 -12.64
N GLU A 330 -3.42 -1.62 -12.98
CA GLU A 330 -3.48 -2.33 -14.27
C GLU A 330 -4.70 -3.26 -14.38
N GLY A 331 -5.44 -3.48 -13.28
CA GLY A 331 -6.59 -4.37 -13.20
C GLY A 331 -6.27 -5.84 -13.40
N ARG A 332 -5.09 -6.25 -12.93
CA ARG A 332 -4.76 -7.67 -12.78
C ARG A 332 -5.61 -8.29 -11.66
N PRO A 333 -5.90 -9.61 -11.73
CA PRO A 333 -6.74 -10.29 -10.74
C PRO A 333 -6.02 -10.53 -9.40
N ILE A 334 -5.75 -9.45 -8.66
CA ILE A 334 -5.02 -9.50 -7.39
C ILE A 334 -5.86 -10.06 -6.23
N ASN A 335 -7.19 -10.10 -6.38
CA ASN A 335 -8.06 -10.88 -5.50
C ASN A 335 -8.01 -12.34 -5.95
N ALA A 336 -6.93 -13.03 -5.57
CA ALA A 336 -6.59 -14.34 -6.09
C ALA A 336 -7.57 -15.45 -5.68
N THR A 337 -8.21 -15.35 -4.51
CA THR A 337 -9.14 -16.39 -4.03
C THR A 337 -10.46 -16.40 -4.78
N GLU A 338 -10.89 -15.24 -5.29
CA GLU A 338 -12.10 -15.11 -6.11
C GLU A 338 -11.78 -14.96 -7.61
N GLY A 339 -10.51 -14.86 -7.98
CA GLY A 339 -10.07 -14.69 -9.38
C GLY A 339 -10.51 -13.36 -9.99
N ARG A 340 -10.54 -12.27 -9.20
CA ARG A 340 -11.09 -10.97 -9.64
C ARG A 340 -10.07 -9.84 -9.64
N PRO A 341 -10.18 -8.89 -10.59
CA PRO A 341 -9.55 -7.58 -10.46
C PRO A 341 -10.05 -6.81 -9.23
N VAL A 342 -9.29 -5.80 -8.85
CA VAL A 342 -9.66 -4.88 -7.76
C VAL A 342 -9.51 -3.46 -8.28
N LEU A 343 -10.63 -2.84 -8.64
CA LEU A 343 -10.63 -1.65 -9.51
C LEU A 343 -11.51 -0.51 -8.98
N HIS A 344 -11.67 -0.37 -7.66
CA HIS A 344 -12.43 0.75 -7.07
C HIS A 344 -11.89 2.13 -7.47
N ALA A 345 -10.59 2.26 -7.81
CA ALA A 345 -10.02 3.48 -8.39
C ALA A 345 -10.61 3.85 -9.78
N ALA A 346 -11.05 2.88 -10.58
CA ALA A 346 -11.68 3.15 -11.88
C ALA A 346 -13.01 3.93 -11.73
N LEU A 347 -13.73 3.73 -10.62
CA LEU A 347 -15.02 4.38 -10.34
C LEU A 347 -14.93 5.91 -10.22
N ARG A 348 -13.76 6.40 -9.84
CA ARG A 348 -13.45 7.83 -9.64
C ARG A 348 -12.59 8.43 -10.74
N ALA A 349 -12.39 7.69 -11.84
CA ALA A 349 -11.64 8.16 -12.99
C ALA A 349 -12.49 9.09 -13.88
N ARG A 350 -11.82 9.91 -14.71
CA ARG A 350 -12.45 10.85 -15.65
C ARG A 350 -12.50 10.29 -17.07
N PRO A 351 -13.34 10.84 -17.96
CA PRO A 351 -13.24 10.55 -19.39
C PRO A 351 -11.81 10.73 -19.91
N GLY A 352 -11.27 9.71 -20.57
CA GLY A 352 -9.90 9.68 -21.09
C GLY A 352 -8.89 8.95 -20.20
N ASP A 353 -9.18 8.73 -18.92
CA ASP A 353 -8.42 7.79 -18.10
C ASP A 353 -8.68 6.35 -18.60
N VAL A 354 -7.67 5.48 -18.54
CA VAL A 354 -7.76 4.09 -19.04
C VAL A 354 -7.62 3.13 -17.88
N PHE A 355 -8.64 2.29 -17.70
CA PHE A 355 -8.63 1.17 -16.77
C PHE A 355 -9.16 -0.06 -17.50
N ALA A 356 -8.50 -1.20 -17.29
CA ALA A 356 -8.91 -2.46 -17.89
C ALA A 356 -9.06 -3.52 -16.81
N ALA A 357 -10.12 -4.33 -16.88
CA ALA A 357 -10.26 -5.56 -16.11
C ALA A 357 -9.82 -6.72 -17.02
N GLU A 358 -8.72 -7.39 -16.68
CA GLU A 358 -8.19 -8.52 -17.48
C GLU A 358 -8.01 -8.16 -18.97
N GLY A 359 -7.59 -6.93 -19.25
CA GLY A 359 -7.35 -6.43 -20.61
C GLY A 359 -8.60 -5.89 -21.34
N VAL A 360 -9.77 -5.92 -20.72
CA VAL A 360 -11.01 -5.32 -21.24
C VAL A 360 -11.23 -3.94 -20.64
N ASP A 361 -11.36 -2.90 -21.48
CA ASP A 361 -11.65 -1.54 -21.02
C ASP A 361 -13.00 -1.48 -20.28
N VAL A 362 -12.97 -1.02 -19.02
CA VAL A 362 -14.17 -0.91 -18.17
C VAL A 362 -14.72 0.51 -18.13
N MET A 363 -13.97 1.50 -18.61
CA MET A 363 -14.31 2.91 -18.44
C MET A 363 -15.61 3.33 -19.14
N PRO A 364 -15.96 2.84 -20.35
CA PRO A 364 -17.24 3.19 -20.98
C PRO A 364 -18.45 2.88 -20.10
N GLU A 365 -18.51 1.67 -19.53
CA GLU A 365 -19.62 1.23 -18.70
C GLU A 365 -19.64 1.96 -17.34
N VAL A 366 -18.47 2.24 -16.77
CA VAL A 366 -18.32 3.04 -15.55
C VAL A 366 -18.88 4.45 -15.73
N LEU A 367 -18.47 5.12 -16.81
CA LEU A 367 -18.89 6.48 -17.12
C LEU A 367 -20.38 6.55 -17.44
N GLU A 368 -20.91 5.61 -18.21
CA GLU A 368 -22.34 5.52 -18.55
C GLU A 368 -23.19 5.31 -17.29
N THR A 369 -22.83 4.33 -16.46
CA THR A 369 -23.57 4.02 -15.22
C THR A 369 -23.55 5.21 -14.26
N ARG A 370 -22.38 5.85 -14.10
CA ARG A 370 -22.24 7.06 -13.28
C ARG A 370 -23.09 8.21 -13.82
N ALA A 371 -23.08 8.45 -15.13
CA ALA A 371 -23.90 9.48 -15.75
C ALA A 371 -25.40 9.25 -15.50
N ARG A 372 -25.89 8.02 -15.71
CA ARG A 372 -27.28 7.64 -15.42
C ARG A 372 -27.66 7.85 -13.96
N ALA A 373 -26.81 7.45 -13.03
CA ALA A 373 -27.06 7.61 -11.60
C ALA A 373 -27.11 9.10 -11.20
N LEU A 374 -26.19 9.91 -11.72
CA LEU A 374 -26.16 11.35 -11.47
C LEU A 374 -27.35 12.09 -12.12
N ASP A 375 -27.76 11.70 -13.32
CA ASP A 375 -28.94 12.27 -13.99
C ASP A 375 -30.23 11.95 -13.22
N PHE A 376 -30.35 10.72 -12.72
CA PHE A 376 -31.45 10.35 -11.83
C PHE A 376 -31.42 11.15 -10.52
N ALA A 377 -30.23 11.31 -9.91
CA ALA A 377 -30.09 12.09 -8.69
C ALA A 377 -30.52 13.55 -8.88
N GLU A 378 -30.09 14.19 -9.97
CA GLU A 378 -30.51 15.55 -10.32
C GLU A 378 -32.01 15.63 -10.66
N ALA A 379 -32.58 14.62 -11.31
CA ALA A 379 -34.01 14.57 -11.56
C ALA A 379 -34.83 14.51 -10.26
N VAL A 380 -34.38 13.72 -9.27
CA VAL A 380 -34.99 13.66 -7.92
C VAL A 380 -34.87 15.02 -7.22
N ARG A 381 -33.67 15.61 -7.18
CA ARG A 381 -33.40 16.91 -6.53
C ARG A 381 -34.21 18.05 -7.14
N SER A 382 -34.24 18.11 -8.48
CA SER A 382 -34.96 19.14 -9.24
C SER A 382 -36.46 18.93 -9.30
N GLY A 383 -36.98 17.79 -8.82
CA GLY A 383 -38.40 17.43 -8.89
C GLY A 383 -38.89 17.04 -10.28
N ALA A 384 -37.98 16.90 -11.26
CA ALA A 384 -38.31 16.37 -12.57
C ALA A 384 -38.72 14.88 -12.49
N TYR A 385 -38.10 14.14 -11.57
CA TYR A 385 -38.62 12.86 -11.10
C TYR A 385 -39.49 13.12 -9.87
N ALA A 386 -40.81 13.09 -10.08
CA ALA A 386 -41.81 13.42 -9.08
C ALA A 386 -42.40 12.17 -8.40
N ALA A 387 -42.93 12.37 -7.20
CA ALA A 387 -43.77 11.40 -6.50
C ALA A 387 -45.07 11.12 -7.29
N ALA A 388 -45.80 10.08 -6.89
CA ALA A 388 -47.01 9.62 -7.59
C ALA A 388 -48.09 10.71 -7.81
N ASP A 389 -48.16 11.72 -6.95
CA ASP A 389 -49.10 12.84 -7.03
C ASP A 389 -48.51 14.09 -7.73
N GLY A 390 -47.32 13.99 -8.32
CA GLY A 390 -46.59 15.09 -8.95
C GLY A 390 -45.79 15.97 -7.97
N GLY A 391 -45.82 15.67 -6.67
CA GLY A 391 -45.01 16.36 -5.66
C GLY A 391 -43.53 16.01 -5.72
N ARG A 392 -42.70 16.81 -5.03
CA ARG A 392 -41.27 16.53 -4.87
C ARG A 392 -41.04 15.52 -3.74
N PHE A 393 -40.01 14.69 -3.87
CA PHE A 393 -39.51 13.91 -2.75
C PHE A 393 -38.81 14.84 -1.76
N THR A 394 -39.17 14.72 -0.47
CA THR A 394 -38.49 15.44 0.64
C THR A 394 -37.56 14.51 1.41
N ASP A 395 -37.74 13.20 1.26
CA ASP A 395 -37.03 12.17 2.00
C ASP A 395 -36.58 11.04 1.06
N VAL A 396 -35.37 10.54 1.31
CA VAL A 396 -34.76 9.40 0.63
C VAL A 396 -34.35 8.39 1.68
N VAL A 397 -34.77 7.14 1.55
CA VAL A 397 -34.43 6.04 2.46
C VAL A 397 -33.53 5.06 1.73
N ASN A 398 -32.26 4.95 2.14
CA ASN A 398 -31.35 3.92 1.65
C ASN A 398 -31.48 2.65 2.50
N ILE A 399 -31.77 1.52 1.86
CA ILE A 399 -31.87 0.20 2.50
C ILE A 399 -30.71 -0.66 2.02
N GLY A 400 -29.79 -1.01 2.92
CA GLY A 400 -28.59 -1.80 2.60
C GLY A 400 -27.84 -2.17 3.88
N ILE A 401 -26.91 -3.12 3.83
CA ILE A 401 -26.10 -3.52 4.99
C ILE A 401 -24.61 -3.62 4.64
N GLY A 402 -23.75 -3.37 5.62
CA GLY A 402 -22.30 -3.39 5.44
C GLY A 402 -21.85 -2.32 4.44
N GLY A 403 -21.24 -2.75 3.33
CA GLY A 403 -20.71 -1.83 2.31
C GLY A 403 -21.79 -0.98 1.61
N SER A 404 -23.02 -1.50 1.55
CA SER A 404 -24.19 -0.79 1.00
C SER A 404 -24.79 0.26 1.96
N ASP A 405 -24.21 0.42 3.16
CA ASP A 405 -24.71 1.30 4.22
C ASP A 405 -23.63 2.21 4.79
N LEU A 406 -22.54 1.63 5.31
CA LEU A 406 -21.53 2.36 6.08
C LEU A 406 -20.87 3.50 5.29
N GLY A 407 -20.54 3.28 4.02
CA GLY A 407 -20.00 4.32 3.13
C GLY A 407 -21.00 5.46 2.91
N PRO A 408 -22.21 5.19 2.39
CA PRO A 408 -23.26 6.18 2.24
C PRO A 408 -23.60 6.98 3.51
N VAL A 409 -23.84 6.28 4.64
CA VAL A 409 -24.14 6.93 5.93
C VAL A 409 -23.02 7.87 6.35
N MET A 410 -21.76 7.41 6.25
CA MET A 410 -20.60 8.20 6.63
C MET A 410 -20.47 9.44 5.75
N ALA A 411 -20.56 9.28 4.43
CA ALA A 411 -20.32 10.38 3.49
C ALA A 411 -21.42 11.45 3.55
N VAL A 412 -22.69 11.05 3.64
CA VAL A 412 -23.81 12.00 3.76
C VAL A 412 -23.71 12.82 5.04
N ARG A 413 -23.36 12.19 6.18
CA ARG A 413 -23.16 12.92 7.45
C ARG A 413 -21.94 13.84 7.39
N ALA A 414 -20.82 13.35 6.84
CA ALA A 414 -19.59 14.12 6.70
C ALA A 414 -19.79 15.40 5.86
N LEU A 415 -20.62 15.33 4.82
CA LEU A 415 -20.87 16.41 3.87
C LEU A 415 -22.18 17.19 4.12
N ALA A 416 -22.72 17.11 5.34
CA ALA A 416 -23.88 17.91 5.75
C ALA A 416 -23.82 19.42 5.38
N PRO A 417 -22.67 20.13 5.39
CA PRO A 417 -22.60 21.54 5.00
C PRO A 417 -22.97 21.85 3.54
N VAL A 418 -22.85 20.85 2.66
CA VAL A 418 -23.21 20.96 1.23
C VAL A 418 -24.42 20.08 0.90
N HIS A 419 -25.11 19.54 1.90
CA HIS A 419 -26.34 18.79 1.71
C HIS A 419 -27.51 19.75 1.49
N ASP A 420 -27.92 19.89 0.24
CA ASP A 420 -29.03 20.73 -0.21
C ASP A 420 -30.18 19.94 -0.87
N GLY A 421 -30.03 18.62 -1.03
CA GLY A 421 -31.06 17.71 -1.55
C GLY A 421 -32.08 17.23 -0.50
N PRO A 422 -32.95 16.27 -0.87
CA PRO A 422 -33.86 15.60 0.07
C PRO A 422 -33.13 15.03 1.29
N ARG A 423 -33.82 14.94 2.44
CA ARG A 423 -33.26 14.35 3.66
C ARG A 423 -32.98 12.87 3.44
N CYS A 424 -31.79 12.41 3.82
CA CYS A 424 -31.42 11.00 3.68
C CYS A 424 -31.55 10.26 5.01
N HIS A 425 -32.17 9.09 4.94
CA HIS A 425 -32.36 8.14 6.03
C HIS A 425 -31.76 6.79 5.63
N PHE A 426 -31.39 5.98 6.60
CA PHE A 426 -30.69 4.72 6.36
C PHE A 426 -31.31 3.62 7.21
N ILE A 427 -31.62 2.47 6.59
CA ILE A 427 -32.12 1.27 7.25
C ILE A 427 -31.21 0.11 6.85
N SER A 428 -30.62 -0.56 7.84
CA SER A 428 -29.63 -1.61 7.60
C SER A 428 -29.85 -2.88 8.40
N ASN A 429 -29.98 -2.75 9.72
CA ASN A 429 -30.25 -3.87 10.62
C ASN A 429 -31.57 -4.59 10.27
N VAL A 430 -31.60 -5.92 10.43
CA VAL A 430 -32.82 -6.75 10.28
C VAL A 430 -33.75 -6.63 11.50
N ASP A 431 -33.24 -6.10 12.62
CA ASP A 431 -34.08 -5.68 13.75
C ASP A 431 -35.15 -4.69 13.27
N GLY A 432 -36.42 -5.10 13.36
CA GLY A 432 -37.57 -4.34 12.88
C GLY A 432 -37.73 -2.98 13.54
N ALA A 433 -37.12 -2.75 14.71
CA ALA A 433 -37.09 -1.42 15.34
C ALA A 433 -36.49 -0.37 14.41
N HIS A 434 -35.44 -0.71 13.64
CA HIS A 434 -34.77 0.24 12.76
C HIS A 434 -35.70 0.73 11.65
N ALA A 435 -36.37 -0.19 10.95
CA ALA A 435 -37.33 0.17 9.92
C ALA A 435 -38.54 0.91 10.51
N GLN A 436 -39.07 0.43 11.64
CA GLN A 436 -40.23 1.02 12.30
C GLN A 436 -39.98 2.48 12.72
N ASP A 437 -38.87 2.77 13.39
CA ASP A 437 -38.59 4.10 13.92
C ASP A 437 -38.27 5.10 12.82
N VAL A 438 -37.59 4.68 11.75
CA VAL A 438 -37.36 5.52 10.57
C VAL A 438 -38.68 5.79 9.86
N LEU A 439 -39.37 4.75 9.38
CA LEU A 439 -40.54 4.89 8.50
C LEU A 439 -41.73 5.59 9.19
N ARG A 440 -41.91 5.44 10.52
CA ARG A 440 -42.99 6.12 11.26
C ARG A 440 -42.91 7.65 11.17
N THR A 441 -41.71 8.21 10.97
CA THR A 441 -41.51 9.65 10.90
C THR A 441 -41.69 10.24 9.51
N LEU A 442 -41.87 9.39 8.48
CA LEU A 442 -41.87 9.80 7.08
C LEU A 442 -43.26 9.78 6.47
N ASP A 443 -43.45 10.60 5.44
CA ASP A 443 -44.63 10.58 4.59
C ASP A 443 -44.36 9.71 3.36
N PRO A 444 -45.09 8.60 3.14
CA PRO A 444 -44.92 7.75 1.97
C PRO A 444 -45.12 8.52 0.65
N ALA A 445 -45.99 9.53 0.61
CA ALA A 445 -46.20 10.37 -0.58
C ALA A 445 -45.00 11.28 -0.90
N ARG A 446 -44.04 11.43 0.00
CA ARG A 446 -42.85 12.28 -0.16
C ARG A 446 -41.52 11.53 -0.02
N THR A 447 -41.57 10.20 0.01
CA THR A 447 -40.40 9.35 0.25
C THR A 447 -40.02 8.53 -0.99
N LEU A 448 -38.73 8.57 -1.35
CA LEU A 448 -38.10 7.66 -2.32
C LEU A 448 -37.27 6.62 -1.56
N VAL A 449 -37.38 5.35 -1.92
CA VAL A 449 -36.61 4.26 -1.31
C VAL A 449 -35.58 3.72 -2.29
N LEU A 450 -34.32 3.61 -1.86
CA LEU A 450 -33.21 3.03 -2.60
C LEU A 450 -32.86 1.67 -2.01
N ILE A 451 -32.96 0.60 -2.80
CA ILE A 451 -32.58 -0.75 -2.34
C ILE A 451 -31.17 -1.08 -2.84
N ALA A 452 -30.21 -1.14 -1.91
CA ALA A 452 -28.80 -1.34 -2.19
C ALA A 452 -28.34 -2.79 -1.90
N SER A 453 -28.48 -3.67 -2.88
CA SER A 453 -28.04 -5.07 -2.80
C SER A 453 -27.57 -5.58 -4.15
N LYS A 454 -26.29 -5.96 -4.25
CA LYS A 454 -25.68 -6.47 -5.48
C LYS A 454 -26.47 -7.62 -6.10
N THR A 455 -26.80 -8.63 -5.29
CA THR A 455 -27.47 -9.87 -5.71
C THR A 455 -28.99 -9.77 -5.61
N PHE A 456 -29.50 -8.74 -4.92
CA PHE A 456 -30.91 -8.55 -4.58
C PHE A 456 -31.50 -9.74 -3.81
N THR A 457 -30.67 -10.36 -2.95
CA THR A 457 -31.05 -11.55 -2.14
C THR A 457 -30.54 -11.49 -0.70
N THR A 458 -29.89 -10.41 -0.28
CA THR A 458 -29.41 -10.27 1.09
C THR A 458 -30.60 -10.26 2.03
N ILE A 459 -30.68 -11.23 2.95
CA ILE A 459 -31.87 -11.47 3.79
C ILE A 459 -32.26 -10.21 4.55
N GLU A 460 -31.30 -9.55 5.20
CA GLU A 460 -31.54 -8.34 5.98
C GLU A 460 -32.08 -7.20 5.11
N THR A 461 -31.48 -6.99 3.94
CA THR A 461 -31.89 -5.94 2.99
C THR A 461 -33.27 -6.21 2.39
N MET A 462 -33.54 -7.45 1.98
CA MET A 462 -34.80 -7.81 1.33
C MET A 462 -35.98 -7.82 2.31
N THR A 463 -35.77 -8.30 3.54
CA THR A 463 -36.79 -8.21 4.61
C THR A 463 -37.17 -6.75 4.90
N ASN A 464 -36.19 -5.85 4.93
CA ASN A 464 -36.44 -4.41 5.08
C ASN A 464 -37.11 -3.80 3.84
N ALA A 465 -36.70 -4.20 2.64
CA ALA A 465 -37.33 -3.76 1.39
C ALA A 465 -38.81 -4.17 1.31
N ASP A 466 -39.14 -5.42 1.65
CA ASP A 466 -40.53 -5.91 1.70
C ASP A 466 -41.37 -5.13 2.75
N THR A 467 -40.75 -4.78 3.87
CA THR A 467 -41.39 -3.94 4.90
C THR A 467 -41.66 -2.53 4.39
N ALA A 468 -40.68 -1.89 3.74
CA ALA A 468 -40.83 -0.58 3.12
C ALA A 468 -41.86 -0.60 1.98
N MET A 469 -41.90 -1.66 1.18
CA MET A 469 -42.89 -1.83 0.09
C MET A 469 -44.31 -1.92 0.64
N ARG A 470 -44.53 -2.69 1.71
CA ARG A 470 -45.85 -2.77 2.38
C ARG A 470 -46.26 -1.41 2.96
N TRP A 471 -45.34 -0.72 3.61
CA TRP A 471 -45.56 0.63 4.13
C TRP A 471 -45.90 1.62 3.01
N MET A 472 -45.17 1.58 1.90
CA MET A 472 -45.40 2.44 0.74
C MET A 472 -46.76 2.17 0.09
N LYS A 473 -47.12 0.89 -0.12
CA LYS A 473 -48.44 0.51 -0.67
C LYS A 473 -49.61 0.98 0.21
N ALA A 474 -49.44 0.95 1.53
CA ALA A 474 -50.45 1.48 2.45
C ALA A 474 -50.63 3.00 2.33
N GLY A 475 -49.59 3.73 1.89
CA GLY A 475 -49.60 5.18 1.73
C GLY A 475 -50.01 5.69 0.35
N VAL A 476 -49.46 5.09 -0.73
CA VAL A 476 -49.63 5.58 -2.12
C VAL A 476 -50.25 4.54 -3.07
N GLY A 477 -50.71 3.40 -2.55
CA GLY A 477 -51.38 2.36 -3.33
C GLY A 477 -50.47 1.69 -4.37
N GLU A 478 -51.05 1.34 -5.53
CA GLU A 478 -50.32 0.65 -6.62
C GLU A 478 -49.22 1.49 -7.27
N ALA A 479 -49.18 2.80 -7.02
CA ALA A 479 -48.09 3.67 -7.46
C ALA A 479 -46.78 3.45 -6.68
N ALA A 480 -46.78 2.59 -5.64
CA ALA A 480 -45.64 2.33 -4.78
C ALA A 480 -44.35 2.00 -5.55
N GLY A 481 -44.39 1.23 -6.65
CA GLY A 481 -43.20 0.91 -7.44
C GLY A 481 -42.49 2.12 -8.07
N GLY A 482 -43.20 3.24 -8.25
CA GLY A 482 -42.62 4.54 -8.66
C GLY A 482 -41.83 5.25 -7.56
N HIS A 483 -41.95 4.81 -6.32
CA HIS A 483 -41.22 5.36 -5.17
C HIS A 483 -39.97 4.52 -4.82
N PHE A 484 -39.51 3.67 -5.74
CA PHE A 484 -38.33 2.83 -5.53
C PHE A 484 -37.34 2.92 -6.69
N ALA A 485 -36.07 2.83 -6.34
CA ALA A 485 -34.94 2.57 -7.24
C ALA A 485 -34.05 1.49 -6.65
N ALA A 486 -33.28 0.80 -7.50
CA ALA A 486 -32.42 -0.30 -7.08
C ALA A 486 -30.96 -0.04 -7.43
N ILE A 487 -30.06 -0.41 -6.54
CA ILE A 487 -28.61 -0.43 -6.78
C ILE A 487 -28.19 -1.89 -6.82
N SER A 488 -28.28 -2.48 -8.01
CA SER A 488 -28.18 -3.93 -8.21
C SER A 488 -27.86 -4.28 -9.66
N THR A 489 -27.37 -5.50 -9.85
CA THR A 489 -27.17 -6.11 -11.18
C THR A 489 -28.22 -7.19 -11.50
N ALA A 490 -29.07 -7.58 -10.54
CA ALA A 490 -30.08 -8.61 -10.71
C ALA A 490 -31.41 -8.02 -11.25
N LEU A 491 -31.41 -7.57 -12.50
CA LEU A 491 -32.52 -6.84 -13.12
C LEU A 491 -33.85 -7.63 -13.10
N ASP A 492 -33.80 -8.94 -13.26
CA ASP A 492 -34.94 -9.85 -13.18
C ASP A 492 -35.63 -9.81 -11.81
N LYS A 493 -34.84 -9.77 -10.73
CA LYS A 493 -35.35 -9.68 -9.35
C LYS A 493 -35.86 -8.29 -9.01
N VAL A 494 -35.21 -7.26 -9.56
CA VAL A 494 -35.65 -5.86 -9.42
C VAL A 494 -37.02 -5.67 -10.07
N GLU A 495 -37.21 -6.20 -11.29
CA GLU A 495 -38.50 -6.18 -11.97
C GLU A 495 -39.57 -6.97 -11.22
N ALA A 496 -39.23 -8.19 -10.77
CA ALA A 496 -40.14 -9.03 -10.00
C ALA A 496 -40.58 -8.39 -8.67
N PHE A 497 -39.74 -7.54 -8.07
CA PHE A 497 -40.07 -6.77 -6.86
C PHE A 497 -41.02 -5.58 -7.15
N GLY A 498 -41.20 -5.21 -8.42
CA GLY A 498 -42.07 -4.12 -8.86
C GLY A 498 -41.34 -2.80 -9.12
N ILE A 499 -40.03 -2.83 -9.35
CA ILE A 499 -39.22 -1.67 -9.72
C ILE A 499 -38.91 -1.75 -11.21
N ASP A 500 -39.13 -0.65 -11.92
CA ASP A 500 -38.74 -0.54 -13.33
C ASP A 500 -37.21 -0.74 -13.48
N PRO A 501 -36.75 -1.70 -14.29
CA PRO A 501 -35.33 -1.92 -14.53
C PRO A 501 -34.56 -0.68 -15.00
N ALA A 502 -35.22 0.32 -15.62
CA ALA A 502 -34.59 1.58 -15.98
C ALA A 502 -34.07 2.38 -14.76
N ARG A 503 -34.64 2.13 -13.57
CA ARG A 503 -34.24 2.67 -12.26
C ARG A 503 -33.33 1.72 -11.47
N ALA A 504 -32.74 0.74 -12.16
CA ALA A 504 -31.66 -0.08 -11.62
C ALA A 504 -30.30 0.48 -12.05
N PHE A 505 -29.41 0.63 -11.07
CA PHE A 505 -28.04 1.11 -11.25
C PHE A 505 -27.06 0.00 -10.82
N GLY A 506 -26.41 -0.61 -11.80
CA GLY A 506 -25.48 -1.72 -11.60
C GLY A 506 -24.12 -1.29 -11.04
N PHE A 507 -23.32 -2.29 -10.71
CA PHE A 507 -21.88 -2.18 -10.42
C PHE A 507 -21.22 -3.56 -10.54
N TRP A 508 -19.90 -3.57 -10.71
CA TRP A 508 -19.15 -4.76 -11.12
C TRP A 508 -18.66 -5.62 -9.96
N ASP A 509 -18.14 -6.81 -10.28
CA ASP A 509 -17.61 -7.75 -9.29
C ASP A 509 -16.22 -7.45 -8.77
N TRP A 510 -15.44 -6.66 -9.50
CA TRP A 510 -14.20 -6.05 -9.04
C TRP A 510 -14.41 -4.87 -8.07
N VAL A 511 -15.67 -4.52 -7.78
CA VAL A 511 -16.04 -3.55 -6.74
C VAL A 511 -16.37 -4.30 -5.45
N GLY A 512 -15.42 -4.32 -4.52
CA GLY A 512 -15.65 -4.84 -3.17
C GLY A 512 -16.65 -3.95 -2.41
N GLY A 513 -17.55 -4.55 -1.63
CA GLY A 513 -18.61 -3.81 -0.92
C GLY A 513 -18.09 -2.68 -0.03
N ARG A 514 -17.03 -2.94 0.74
CA ARG A 514 -16.37 -1.94 1.61
C ARG A 514 -15.54 -0.87 0.87
N TYR A 515 -15.48 -0.95 -0.46
CA TYR A 515 -14.83 0.01 -1.38
C TYR A 515 -15.84 0.58 -2.39
N SER A 516 -17.15 0.48 -2.13
CA SER A 516 -18.19 0.71 -3.16
C SER A 516 -18.82 2.09 -3.16
N VAL A 517 -18.55 2.95 -2.17
CA VAL A 517 -19.18 4.29 -2.03
C VAL A 517 -19.01 5.18 -3.27
N TRP A 518 -17.96 4.93 -4.07
CA TRP A 518 -17.66 5.63 -5.33
C TRP A 518 -18.59 5.25 -6.49
N SER A 519 -19.26 4.10 -6.40
CA SER A 519 -20.13 3.55 -7.45
C SER A 519 -21.58 4.03 -7.30
N SER A 520 -22.52 3.36 -7.98
CA SER A 520 -23.97 3.48 -7.78
C SER A 520 -24.42 3.30 -6.32
N ILE A 521 -23.63 2.65 -5.46
CA ILE A 521 -23.89 2.59 -4.00
C ILE A 521 -23.90 4.00 -3.38
N GLY A 522 -23.15 4.95 -3.95
CA GLY A 522 -23.16 6.35 -3.57
C GLY A 522 -24.41 7.14 -4.02
N LEU A 523 -25.45 6.50 -4.57
CA LEU A 523 -26.62 7.22 -5.11
C LEU A 523 -27.33 8.11 -4.08
N SER A 524 -27.44 7.66 -2.82
CA SER A 524 -27.98 8.50 -1.74
C SER A 524 -27.11 9.75 -1.50
N LEU A 525 -25.78 9.62 -1.60
CA LEU A 525 -24.87 10.76 -1.54
C LEU A 525 -25.05 11.69 -2.75
N MET A 526 -25.11 11.15 -3.96
CA MET A 526 -25.37 11.92 -5.18
C MET A 526 -26.66 12.75 -5.06
N ILE A 527 -27.72 12.19 -4.48
CA ILE A 527 -28.98 12.91 -4.24
C ILE A 527 -28.81 13.98 -3.15
N ALA A 528 -28.05 13.69 -2.08
CA ALA A 528 -27.86 14.61 -0.96
C ALA A 528 -27.11 15.89 -1.36
N ILE A 529 -25.99 15.77 -2.09
CA ILE A 529 -25.06 16.88 -2.37
C ILE A 529 -25.04 17.32 -3.84
N GLY A 530 -25.71 16.59 -4.72
CA GLY A 530 -25.76 16.89 -6.14
C GLY A 530 -24.49 16.53 -6.91
N ARG A 531 -24.56 16.70 -8.24
CA ARG A 531 -23.54 16.27 -9.19
C ARG A 531 -22.18 16.91 -8.94
N ALA A 532 -22.13 18.23 -8.79
CA ALA A 532 -20.88 18.97 -8.72
C ALA A 532 -20.03 18.55 -7.50
N ASP A 533 -20.68 18.45 -6.33
CA ASP A 533 -19.99 18.04 -5.10
C ASP A 533 -19.66 16.55 -5.08
N PHE A 534 -20.50 15.68 -5.69
CA PHE A 534 -20.14 14.27 -5.86
C PHE A 534 -18.94 14.08 -6.80
N GLU A 535 -18.89 14.82 -7.91
CA GLU A 535 -17.73 14.81 -8.81
C GLU A 535 -16.47 15.35 -8.11
N ALA A 536 -16.58 16.37 -7.26
CA ALA A 536 -15.48 16.84 -6.42
C ALA A 536 -15.01 15.78 -5.41
N PHE A 537 -15.93 15.01 -4.83
CA PHE A 537 -15.61 13.84 -3.98
C PHE A 537 -14.82 12.77 -4.74
N LEU A 538 -15.24 12.44 -5.98
CA LEU A 538 -14.48 11.52 -6.83
C LEU A 538 -13.10 12.07 -7.18
N ASP A 539 -13.01 13.35 -7.55
CA ASP A 539 -11.75 14.02 -7.87
C ASP A 539 -10.77 13.98 -6.71
N GLY A 540 -11.27 14.11 -5.47
CA GLY A 540 -10.49 13.95 -4.26
C GLY A 540 -9.88 12.56 -4.14
N GLY A 541 -10.69 11.52 -4.29
CA GLY A 541 -10.18 10.14 -4.29
C GLY A 541 -9.16 9.90 -5.40
N ARG A 542 -9.40 10.46 -6.60
CA ARG A 542 -8.48 10.37 -7.75
C ARG A 542 -7.15 11.08 -7.50
N ALA A 543 -7.16 12.22 -6.81
CA ALA A 543 -5.93 12.91 -6.42
C ALA A 543 -5.08 12.05 -5.47
N MET A 544 -5.71 11.36 -4.53
CA MET A 544 -5.01 10.42 -3.65
C MET A 544 -4.54 9.15 -4.37
N ASP A 545 -5.26 8.68 -5.40
CA ASP A 545 -4.76 7.62 -6.29
C ASP A 545 -3.47 8.04 -7.01
N ALA A 546 -3.47 9.25 -7.58
CA ALA A 546 -2.30 9.78 -8.27
C ALA A 546 -1.12 9.91 -7.31
N HIS A 547 -1.36 10.42 -6.09
CA HIS A 547 -0.36 10.48 -5.03
C HIS A 547 0.19 9.09 -4.68
N PHE A 548 -0.69 8.12 -4.42
CA PHE A 548 -0.29 6.76 -4.04
C PHE A 548 0.54 6.06 -5.14
N ARG A 549 0.21 6.30 -6.42
CA ARG A 549 0.91 5.72 -7.58
C ARG A 549 2.28 6.33 -7.83
N THR A 550 2.42 7.64 -7.63
CA THR A 550 3.59 8.37 -8.17
C THR A 550 4.53 8.91 -7.10
N ALA A 551 4.06 9.13 -5.87
CA ALA A 551 4.92 9.64 -4.81
C ALA A 551 5.94 8.57 -4.36
N PRO A 552 7.23 8.94 -4.17
CA PRO A 552 8.21 8.09 -3.51
C PRO A 552 7.70 7.61 -2.15
N LEU A 553 8.02 6.36 -1.74
CA LEU A 553 7.42 5.75 -0.54
C LEU A 553 7.66 6.57 0.75
N ASP A 554 8.76 7.30 0.86
CA ASP A 554 9.09 8.18 1.99
C ASP A 554 8.31 9.51 2.00
N LYS A 555 7.53 9.78 0.94
CA LYS A 555 6.59 10.91 0.81
C LYS A 555 5.15 10.46 0.53
N ASN A 556 4.92 9.15 0.47
CA ASN A 556 3.64 8.55 0.10
C ASN A 556 2.76 8.37 1.34
N LEU A 557 1.69 9.14 1.45
CA LEU A 557 0.88 9.27 2.67
C LEU A 557 0.27 7.93 3.10
N PRO A 558 -0.41 7.18 2.21
CA PRO A 558 -0.91 5.84 2.52
C PRO A 558 0.17 4.87 3.01
N VAL A 559 1.35 4.86 2.37
CA VAL A 559 2.45 3.93 2.71
C VAL A 559 3.09 4.31 4.05
N LEU A 560 3.28 5.61 4.31
CA LEU A 560 3.79 6.10 5.59
C LEU A 560 2.84 5.75 6.74
N LEU A 561 1.54 5.91 6.54
CA LEU A 561 0.54 5.54 7.54
C LEU A 561 0.49 4.02 7.75
N ALA A 562 0.64 3.22 6.69
CA ALA A 562 0.78 1.77 6.77
C ALA A 562 2.05 1.34 7.52
N ALA A 563 3.18 2.02 7.27
CA ALA A 563 4.44 1.77 7.98
C ALA A 563 4.31 2.02 9.49
N ALA A 564 3.64 3.11 9.89
CA ALA A 564 3.32 3.36 11.29
C ALA A 564 2.38 2.28 11.87
N GLY A 565 1.41 1.82 11.09
CA GLY A 565 0.52 0.70 11.46
C GLY A 565 1.30 -0.60 11.73
N VAL A 566 2.16 -1.01 10.82
CA VAL A 566 3.01 -2.22 10.94
C VAL A 566 4.01 -2.09 12.10
N TRP A 567 4.57 -0.90 12.32
CA TRP A 567 5.42 -0.63 13.48
C TRP A 567 4.68 -0.91 14.79
N HIS A 568 3.51 -0.29 14.97
CA HIS A 568 2.72 -0.48 16.17
C HIS A 568 2.25 -1.93 16.31
N ARG A 569 1.71 -2.52 15.25
CA ARG A 569 1.09 -3.84 15.28
C ARG A 569 2.10 -4.97 15.44
N ASN A 570 3.15 -4.97 14.64
CA ASN A 570 4.08 -6.10 14.54
C ASN A 570 5.37 -5.86 15.31
N ALA A 571 5.93 -4.64 15.29
CA ALA A 571 7.19 -4.39 16.00
C ALA A 571 6.94 -4.21 17.50
N LEU A 572 5.91 -3.45 17.87
CA LEU A 572 5.55 -3.17 19.27
C LEU A 572 4.45 -4.08 19.85
N GLY A 573 3.79 -4.90 19.02
CA GLY A 573 2.76 -5.84 19.50
C GLY A 573 1.44 -5.19 19.92
N LEU A 574 1.15 -3.97 19.47
CA LEU A 574 -0.05 -3.23 19.85
C LEU A 574 -1.25 -3.69 19.03
N GLY A 575 -2.23 -4.34 19.68
CA GLY A 575 -3.32 -5.04 19.01
C GLY A 575 -4.53 -4.19 18.57
N SER A 576 -4.59 -2.92 18.97
CA SER A 576 -5.70 -2.02 18.60
C SER A 576 -5.18 -0.65 18.20
N ARG A 577 -6.02 0.11 17.47
CA ARG A 577 -5.75 1.47 17.01
C ARG A 577 -7.01 2.31 17.12
N ALA A 578 -6.88 3.49 17.71
CA ALA A 578 -7.98 4.43 17.87
C ALA A 578 -7.93 5.51 16.77
N VAL A 579 -9.02 5.74 16.05
CA VAL A 579 -9.16 6.82 15.05
C VAL A 579 -10.09 7.89 15.63
N ILE A 580 -9.55 9.07 15.91
CA ILE A 580 -10.23 10.15 16.62
C ILE A 580 -10.30 11.39 15.71
N PRO A 581 -11.36 11.52 14.89
CA PRO A 581 -11.56 12.72 14.10
C PRO A 581 -12.03 13.86 15.01
N TYR A 582 -11.31 14.97 15.05
CA TYR A 582 -11.77 16.22 15.65
C TYR A 582 -12.66 16.96 14.64
N ASP A 583 -13.77 16.30 14.31
CA ASP A 583 -14.86 16.80 13.48
C ASP A 583 -16.11 15.98 13.78
N GLN A 584 -17.18 16.61 14.27
CA GLN A 584 -18.42 15.91 14.62
C GLN A 584 -19.06 15.22 13.40
N ARG A 585 -18.87 15.76 12.19
CA ARG A 585 -19.47 15.22 10.96
C ARG A 585 -18.79 13.93 10.52
N LEU A 586 -17.59 13.64 11.04
CA LEU A 586 -16.88 12.38 10.85
C LEU A 586 -17.21 11.33 11.93
N GLU A 587 -18.29 11.48 12.71
CA GLU A 587 -18.70 10.50 13.73
C GLU A 587 -18.86 9.06 13.22
N ARG A 588 -19.16 8.88 11.94
CA ARG A 588 -19.29 7.55 11.32
C ARG A 588 -18.01 7.08 10.62
N LEU A 589 -16.96 7.90 10.56
CA LEU A 589 -15.68 7.51 9.97
C LEU A 589 -15.04 6.31 10.70
N PRO A 590 -14.95 6.28 12.05
CA PRO A 590 -14.41 5.10 12.74
C PRO A 590 -15.16 3.81 12.43
N ALA A 591 -16.50 3.85 12.37
CA ALA A 591 -17.34 2.71 12.03
C ALA A 591 -17.19 2.28 10.55
N TYR A 592 -17.02 3.22 9.63
CA TYR A 592 -16.68 2.92 8.24
C TYR A 592 -15.31 2.22 8.14
N LEU A 593 -14.31 2.74 8.85
CA LEU A 593 -12.95 2.19 8.86
C LEU A 593 -12.87 0.82 9.54
N GLN A 594 -13.75 0.51 10.50
CA GLN A 594 -13.88 -0.84 11.04
C GLN A 594 -14.14 -1.86 9.94
N GLN A 595 -15.10 -1.59 9.05
CA GLN A 595 -15.35 -2.50 7.94
C GLN A 595 -14.19 -2.47 6.94
N LEU A 596 -13.75 -1.28 6.52
CA LEU A 596 -12.72 -1.14 5.50
C LEU A 596 -11.43 -1.89 5.89
N ASP A 597 -10.95 -1.72 7.13
CA ASP A 597 -9.69 -2.29 7.60
C ASP A 597 -9.87 -3.73 8.09
N MET A 598 -10.77 -3.96 9.07
CA MET A 598 -10.85 -5.25 9.76
C MET A 598 -11.41 -6.36 8.86
N GLU A 599 -12.37 -6.07 7.98
CA GLU A 599 -12.88 -7.06 7.03
C GLU A 599 -11.87 -7.33 5.89
N SER A 600 -11.00 -6.35 5.57
CA SER A 600 -9.93 -6.54 4.59
C SER A 600 -8.77 -7.36 5.16
N ASN A 601 -8.20 -6.92 6.28
CA ASN A 601 -6.92 -7.39 6.80
C ASN A 601 -7.01 -8.27 8.05
N GLY A 602 -8.21 -8.49 8.61
CA GLY A 602 -8.47 -9.47 9.68
C GLY A 602 -8.38 -10.91 9.17
N LYS A 603 -7.21 -11.30 8.66
CA LYS A 603 -6.96 -12.54 7.92
C LYS A 603 -5.82 -13.32 8.55
N THR A 604 -5.94 -14.64 8.53
CA THR A 604 -4.87 -15.58 8.94
C THR A 604 -4.24 -16.29 7.76
N ALA A 605 -5.01 -16.53 6.69
CA ALA A 605 -4.53 -17.12 5.45
C ALA A 605 -3.74 -16.10 4.61
N ARG A 606 -2.65 -16.56 3.99
CA ARG A 606 -1.73 -15.74 3.18
C ARG A 606 -1.72 -16.23 1.73
N LEU A 607 -1.63 -15.29 0.79
CA LEU A 607 -1.51 -15.54 -0.64
C LEU A 607 -0.06 -15.69 -1.10
N ARG A 608 0.88 -15.16 -0.31
CA ARG A 608 2.30 -15.02 -0.65
C ARG A 608 3.11 -14.92 0.63
N ASP A 609 4.44 -14.98 0.48
CA ASP A 609 5.35 -14.62 1.55
C ASP A 609 5.07 -13.18 2.01
N GLY A 610 4.99 -13.00 3.32
CA GLY A 610 4.68 -11.73 3.98
C GLY A 610 5.20 -11.77 5.40
N LEU A 611 5.04 -10.67 6.12
CA LEU A 611 5.50 -10.55 7.51
C LEU A 611 4.76 -11.55 8.43
N PRO A 612 5.44 -12.55 9.04
CA PRO A 612 4.77 -13.54 9.88
C PRO A 612 4.12 -12.94 11.14
N GLY A 613 3.18 -13.68 11.73
CA GLY A 613 2.48 -13.28 12.95
C GLY A 613 1.18 -12.51 12.69
N GLU A 614 0.91 -11.55 13.57
CA GLU A 614 -0.31 -10.74 13.63
C GLU A 614 -0.58 -9.93 12.35
N THR A 615 -1.85 -9.77 11.99
CA THR A 615 -2.32 -9.00 10.82
C THR A 615 -3.18 -7.81 11.27
N GLY A 616 -4.35 -7.55 10.65
CA GLY A 616 -5.19 -6.37 10.94
C GLY A 616 -5.44 -6.15 12.44
N PRO A 617 -5.34 -4.90 12.94
CA PRO A 617 -5.64 -4.56 14.33
C PRO A 617 -7.15 -4.38 14.55
N VAL A 618 -7.57 -4.28 15.82
CA VAL A 618 -8.91 -3.77 16.15
C VAL A 618 -8.93 -2.26 15.93
N VAL A 619 -9.80 -1.78 15.03
CA VAL A 619 -10.01 -0.36 14.74
C VAL A 619 -11.25 0.16 15.48
N TRP A 620 -11.15 1.30 16.15
CA TRP A 620 -12.27 1.88 16.88
C TRP A 620 -12.06 3.38 17.09
N GLY A 621 -13.08 4.09 17.58
CA GLY A 621 -12.95 5.50 17.94
C GLY A 621 -14.28 6.24 17.89
N GLU A 622 -14.24 7.49 18.32
CA GLU A 622 -15.34 8.46 18.33
C GLU A 622 -14.74 9.86 18.09
N PRO A 623 -15.54 10.85 17.65
CA PRO A 623 -15.05 12.20 17.47
C PRO A 623 -14.44 12.82 18.72
N GLY A 624 -13.41 13.64 18.51
CA GLY A 624 -13.00 14.65 19.48
C GLY A 624 -14.03 15.79 19.51
N THR A 625 -14.35 16.37 20.67
CA THR A 625 -13.80 16.10 22.01
C THR A 625 -14.57 15.03 22.79
N ASN A 626 -15.67 14.49 22.26
CA ASN A 626 -16.53 13.53 22.97
C ASN A 626 -15.75 12.31 23.48
N GLY A 627 -14.84 11.76 22.66
CA GLY A 627 -13.95 10.67 23.07
C GLY A 627 -13.10 10.99 24.31
N GLN A 628 -12.72 12.26 24.50
CA GLN A 628 -11.97 12.71 25.68
C GLN A 628 -12.76 12.47 26.98
N HIS A 629 -14.08 12.60 26.90
CA HIS A 629 -15.00 12.45 28.02
C HIS A 629 -15.62 11.05 28.11
N ALA A 630 -15.10 10.08 27.34
CA ALA A 630 -15.57 8.70 27.35
C ALA A 630 -14.45 7.72 27.71
N PHE A 631 -13.41 7.63 26.87
CA PHE A 631 -12.39 6.56 26.97
C PHE A 631 -10.95 7.06 26.99
N PHE A 632 -10.70 8.37 26.88
CA PHE A 632 -9.33 8.89 26.95
C PHE A 632 -8.67 8.66 28.31
N GLN A 633 -9.44 8.47 29.38
CA GLN A 633 -8.92 7.98 30.66
C GLN A 633 -8.11 6.68 30.47
N LEU A 634 -8.65 5.72 29.71
CA LEU A 634 -7.95 4.48 29.38
C LEU A 634 -6.77 4.75 28.44
N LEU A 635 -6.95 5.62 27.44
CA LEU A 635 -5.86 5.96 26.53
C LEU A 635 -4.67 6.61 27.26
N HIS A 636 -4.87 7.34 28.35
CA HIS A 636 -3.83 8.04 29.10
C HIS A 636 -3.22 7.24 30.26
N GLN A 637 -4.05 6.53 31.03
CA GLN A 637 -3.62 5.89 32.29
C GLN A 637 -3.91 4.37 32.31
N GLY A 638 -4.49 3.81 31.26
CA GLY A 638 -4.70 2.37 31.13
C GLY A 638 -3.38 1.59 30.96
N THR A 639 -3.40 0.31 31.29
CA THR A 639 -2.21 -0.57 31.19
C THR A 639 -1.90 -1.03 29.77
N THR A 640 -2.81 -0.81 28.82
CA THR A 640 -2.62 -1.09 27.41
C THR A 640 -2.29 0.21 26.67
N VAL A 641 -1.20 0.21 25.91
CA VAL A 641 -0.87 1.30 24.99
C VAL A 641 -1.68 1.12 23.71
N ILE A 642 -2.40 2.16 23.31
CA ILE A 642 -3.23 2.18 22.12
C ILE A 642 -2.77 3.37 21.27
N PRO A 643 -2.18 3.14 20.08
CA PRO A 643 -1.87 4.21 19.15
C PRO A 643 -3.12 4.98 18.74
N VAL A 644 -2.99 6.30 18.68
CA VAL A 644 -4.09 7.22 18.35
C VAL A 644 -3.82 7.92 17.01
N GLU A 645 -4.80 7.91 16.12
CA GLU A 645 -4.78 8.68 14.88
C GLU A 645 -5.71 9.88 15.01
N PHE A 646 -5.14 11.07 15.07
CA PHE A 646 -5.89 12.31 15.09
C PHE A 646 -6.10 12.83 13.67
N LEU A 647 -7.31 13.31 13.39
CA LEU A 647 -7.64 14.01 12.16
C LEU A 647 -8.29 15.34 12.50
N VAL A 648 -7.86 16.44 11.87
CA VAL A 648 -8.47 17.75 12.14
C VAL A 648 -8.38 18.69 10.95
N ALA A 649 -9.44 19.47 10.73
CA ALA A 649 -9.44 20.55 9.76
C ALA A 649 -8.82 21.83 10.36
N ALA A 650 -7.95 22.51 9.62
CA ALA A 650 -7.40 23.80 10.02
C ALA A 650 -8.48 24.89 10.08
N THR A 651 -9.55 24.77 9.29
CA THR A 651 -10.67 25.71 9.24
C THR A 651 -12.02 24.99 9.33
N GLY A 652 -12.95 25.56 10.11
CA GLY A 652 -14.33 25.10 10.21
C GLY A 652 -15.21 25.63 9.07
N TRP A 653 -16.50 25.24 9.07
CA TRP A 653 -17.47 25.70 8.08
C TRP A 653 -18.21 26.97 8.51
N GLU A 654 -18.24 27.27 9.81
CA GLU A 654 -19.05 28.29 10.48
C GLU A 654 -18.17 29.46 10.98
N PRO A 655 -17.99 30.54 10.19
CA PRO A 655 -17.12 31.66 10.57
C PRO A 655 -17.56 32.35 11.88
N GLU A 656 -18.86 32.42 12.14
CA GLU A 656 -19.44 32.98 13.36
C GLU A 656 -19.15 32.15 14.62
N LEU A 657 -18.83 30.86 14.45
CA LEU A 657 -18.44 29.94 15.52
C LEU A 657 -16.92 29.66 15.54
N ALA A 658 -16.09 30.52 14.92
CA ALA A 658 -14.64 30.32 14.85
C ALA A 658 -13.98 30.07 16.23
N HIS A 659 -14.53 30.64 17.31
CA HIS A 659 -14.06 30.41 18.67
C HIS A 659 -14.22 28.95 19.13
N HIS A 660 -15.29 28.26 18.73
CA HIS A 660 -15.44 26.81 18.95
C HIS A 660 -14.36 26.04 18.19
N HIS A 661 -14.07 26.43 16.93
CA HIS A 661 -13.03 25.76 16.13
C HIS A 661 -11.64 25.94 16.72
N SER A 662 -11.32 27.12 17.27
CA SER A 662 -10.07 27.35 18.00
C SER A 662 -9.94 26.44 19.24
N LEU A 663 -11.01 26.28 20.01
CA LEU A 663 -11.03 25.37 21.16
C LEU A 663 -10.89 23.90 20.75
N LEU A 664 -11.51 23.50 19.63
CA LEU A 664 -11.39 22.15 19.06
C LEU A 664 -9.93 21.85 18.67
N LEU A 665 -9.27 22.76 17.96
CA LEU A 665 -7.86 22.66 17.59
C LEU A 665 -6.95 22.60 18.81
N ALA A 666 -7.16 23.49 19.79
CA ALA A 666 -6.38 23.51 21.03
C ALA A 666 -6.47 22.17 21.77
N ASN A 667 -7.67 21.60 21.86
CA ASN A 667 -7.90 20.29 22.46
C ASN A 667 -7.22 19.16 21.66
N CYS A 668 -7.33 19.16 20.33
CA CYS A 668 -6.67 18.17 19.48
C CYS A 668 -5.16 18.14 19.69
N PHE A 669 -4.53 19.31 19.64
CA PHE A 669 -3.09 19.44 19.81
C PHE A 669 -2.65 19.10 21.23
N ALA A 670 -3.35 19.61 22.25
CA ALA A 670 -3.05 19.32 23.65
C ALA A 670 -3.18 17.83 23.98
N GLN A 671 -4.16 17.13 23.42
CA GLN A 671 -4.29 15.68 23.64
C GLN A 671 -3.14 14.89 22.97
N SER A 672 -2.74 15.27 21.75
CA SER A 672 -1.58 14.64 21.09
C SER A 672 -0.28 14.89 21.85
N GLU A 673 -0.11 16.08 22.44
CA GLU A 673 1.02 16.44 23.27
C GLU A 673 1.00 15.70 24.61
N ALA A 674 -0.15 15.65 25.29
CA ALA A 674 -0.30 14.98 26.58
C ALA A 674 -0.02 13.47 26.49
N LEU A 675 -0.48 12.80 25.42
CA LEU A 675 -0.18 11.38 25.17
C LEU A 675 1.32 11.13 25.04
N MET A 676 2.04 12.04 24.39
CA MET A 676 3.49 11.96 24.22
C MET A 676 4.24 12.29 25.52
N ALA A 677 3.94 13.43 26.12
CA ALA A 677 4.72 14.01 27.22
C ALA A 677 4.46 13.33 28.56
N GLY A 678 3.19 13.06 28.87
CA GLY A 678 2.78 12.63 30.20
C GLY A 678 3.05 13.69 31.28
N ARG A 679 3.10 13.22 32.52
CA ARG A 679 3.41 13.98 33.73
C ARG A 679 3.85 12.99 34.80
N SER A 680 5.08 13.08 35.26
CA SER A 680 5.62 12.20 36.30
C SER A 680 4.86 12.37 37.63
N GLU A 681 4.98 11.36 38.50
CA GLU A 681 4.44 11.42 39.86
C GLU A 681 5.00 12.60 40.65
N GLN A 682 6.30 12.87 40.50
CA GLN A 682 6.96 14.00 41.17
C GLN A 682 6.40 15.35 40.68
N GLU A 683 6.25 15.53 39.36
CA GLU A 683 5.65 16.75 38.80
C GLU A 683 4.20 16.93 39.26
N ALA A 684 3.42 15.84 39.33
CA ALA A 684 2.06 15.88 39.84
C ALA A 684 2.01 16.27 41.33
N HIS A 685 2.92 15.72 42.13
CA HIS A 685 3.10 16.10 43.54
C HIS A 685 3.42 17.59 43.67
N ASP A 686 4.45 18.07 42.97
CA ASP A 686 4.93 19.44 43.11
C ASP A 686 3.92 20.47 42.61
N MET A 687 3.17 20.14 41.57
CA MET A 687 2.02 20.93 41.11
C MET A 687 0.96 21.05 42.20
N MET A 688 0.63 19.96 42.90
CA MET A 688 -0.33 19.99 44.02
C MET A 688 0.15 20.81 45.21
N ILE A 689 1.44 20.73 45.54
CA ILE A 689 2.03 21.58 46.58
C ILE A 689 1.91 23.06 46.19
N ALA A 690 2.20 23.41 44.94
CA ALA A 690 2.07 24.77 44.43
C ALA A 690 0.61 25.28 44.43
N GLU A 691 -0.36 24.38 44.23
CA GLU A 691 -1.80 24.64 44.34
C GLU A 691 -2.28 24.76 45.81
N GLY A 692 -1.39 24.60 46.80
CA GLY A 692 -1.71 24.74 48.23
C GLY A 692 -2.23 23.47 48.90
N MET A 693 -2.06 22.30 48.28
CA MET A 693 -2.46 21.02 48.88
C MET A 693 -1.48 20.57 49.97
N GLU A 694 -2.01 20.00 51.05
CA GLU A 694 -1.21 19.40 52.12
C GLU A 694 -0.30 18.28 51.62
N ALA A 695 0.95 18.24 52.09
CA ALA A 695 1.98 17.39 51.50
C ALA A 695 1.69 15.89 51.61
N ALA A 696 1.03 15.45 52.68
CA ALA A 696 0.62 14.05 52.82
C ALA A 696 -0.46 13.67 51.80
N GLU A 697 -1.40 14.58 51.53
CA GLU A 697 -2.47 14.37 50.56
C GLU A 697 -1.94 14.46 49.13
N ALA A 698 -1.05 15.41 48.85
CA ALA A 698 -0.35 15.51 47.57
C ALA A 698 0.43 14.21 47.27
N ARG A 699 1.15 13.65 48.25
CA ARG A 699 1.85 12.36 48.09
C ARG A 699 0.88 11.21 47.82
N ARG A 700 -0.26 11.17 48.51
CA ARG A 700 -1.28 10.13 48.31
C ARG A 700 -1.90 10.19 46.91
N LEU A 701 -2.12 11.40 46.39
CA LEU A 701 -2.78 11.62 45.09
C LEU A 701 -1.83 11.62 43.89
N ALA A 702 -0.53 11.81 44.10
CA ALA A 702 0.45 11.94 43.03
C ALA A 702 0.46 10.75 42.04
N PRO A 703 0.44 9.47 42.49
CA PRO A 703 0.37 8.34 41.56
C PRO A 703 -0.91 8.34 40.70
N HIS A 704 -2.02 8.86 41.23
CA HIS A 704 -3.31 8.94 40.53
C HIS A 704 -3.38 10.11 39.53
N ARG A 705 -2.58 11.16 39.76
CA ARG A 705 -2.46 12.32 38.85
C ARG A 705 -1.25 12.21 37.92
N ALA A 706 -0.48 11.13 37.99
CA ALA A 706 0.63 10.86 37.08
C ALA A 706 0.11 10.30 35.73
N PHE A 707 0.78 10.68 34.65
CA PHE A 707 0.53 10.24 33.29
C PHE A 707 1.84 9.68 32.75
N SER A 708 1.85 8.41 32.32
CA SER A 708 3.07 7.76 31.84
C SER A 708 3.70 8.47 30.64
N GLY A 709 2.88 9.19 29.85
CA GLY A 709 3.27 9.66 28.53
C GLY A 709 3.60 8.48 27.63
N ASP A 710 4.47 8.73 26.65
CA ASP A 710 5.04 7.72 25.76
C ASP A 710 4.00 6.88 25.00
N ARG A 711 2.85 7.50 24.69
CA ARG A 711 1.74 6.89 23.95
C ARG A 711 1.73 7.43 22.54
N PRO A 712 1.94 6.60 21.51
CA PRO A 712 2.18 7.08 20.16
C PRO A 712 0.90 7.66 19.55
N SER A 713 1.05 8.76 18.82
CA SER A 713 -0.01 9.30 18.00
C SER A 713 0.48 9.76 16.62
N THR A 714 -0.42 9.73 15.65
CA THR A 714 -0.25 10.35 14.34
C THR A 714 -1.24 11.50 14.18
N MET A 715 -0.88 12.50 13.39
CA MET A 715 -1.74 13.66 13.12
C MET A 715 -1.91 13.82 11.61
N LEU A 716 -3.15 13.83 11.16
CA LEU A 716 -3.53 14.22 9.80
C LEU A 716 -4.27 15.56 9.87
N ILE A 717 -3.65 16.61 9.35
CA ILE A 717 -4.26 17.93 9.27
C ILE A 717 -4.44 18.35 7.80
N TYR A 718 -5.58 18.95 7.50
CA TYR A 718 -5.97 19.40 6.16
C TYR A 718 -6.71 20.73 6.26
N ARG A 719 -6.93 21.45 5.15
CA ARG A 719 -7.50 22.80 5.22
C ARG A 719 -8.93 22.81 5.76
N LYS A 720 -9.83 22.03 5.16
CA LYS A 720 -11.27 22.02 5.43
C LYS A 720 -11.86 20.67 5.04
N LEU A 721 -12.88 20.18 5.74
CA LEU A 721 -13.60 18.96 5.34
C LEU A 721 -14.65 19.29 4.28
N ASP A 722 -14.24 19.33 3.03
CA ASP A 722 -15.10 19.48 1.84
C ASP A 722 -15.19 18.15 1.05
N PRO A 723 -16.06 18.03 0.01
CA PRO A 723 -16.20 16.79 -0.74
C PRO A 723 -14.87 16.24 -1.27
N TYR A 724 -14.05 17.11 -1.85
CA TYR A 724 -12.71 16.76 -2.33
C TYR A 724 -11.81 16.21 -1.23
N THR A 725 -11.80 16.84 -0.05
CA THR A 725 -11.00 16.38 1.09
C THR A 725 -11.52 15.07 1.66
N LEU A 726 -12.84 14.88 1.75
CA LEU A 726 -13.41 13.60 2.15
C LEU A 726 -13.01 12.49 1.17
N GLY A 727 -13.04 12.76 -0.14
CA GLY A 727 -12.56 11.84 -1.17
C GLY A 727 -11.10 11.43 -0.95
N ARG A 728 -10.22 12.40 -0.70
CA ARG A 728 -8.81 12.13 -0.37
C ARG A 728 -8.65 11.30 0.91
N LEU A 729 -9.43 11.60 1.95
CA LEU A 729 -9.41 10.88 3.22
C LEU A 729 -9.81 9.42 3.06
N VAL A 730 -10.92 9.13 2.38
CA VAL A 730 -11.38 7.75 2.18
C VAL A 730 -10.35 6.97 1.36
N ALA A 731 -9.88 7.51 0.24
CA ALA A 731 -8.89 6.85 -0.60
C ALA A 731 -7.53 6.66 0.11
N LEU A 732 -7.15 7.57 1.01
CA LEU A 732 -5.93 7.43 1.81
C LEU A 732 -5.98 6.16 2.68
N TYR A 733 -7.12 5.92 3.35
CA TYR A 733 -7.29 4.72 4.16
C TYR A 733 -7.45 3.45 3.32
N GLU A 734 -8.09 3.51 2.14
CA GLU A 734 -8.14 2.37 1.21
C GLU A 734 -6.73 1.91 0.80
N HIS A 735 -5.87 2.85 0.41
CA HIS A 735 -4.50 2.55 -0.01
C HIS A 735 -3.60 2.15 1.16
N ARG A 736 -3.88 2.65 2.36
CA ARG A 736 -3.22 2.19 3.60
C ARG A 736 -3.54 0.72 3.84
N VAL A 737 -4.83 0.35 3.83
CA VAL A 737 -5.29 -1.03 4.03
C VAL A 737 -4.68 -1.97 2.98
N PHE A 738 -4.64 -1.54 1.72
CA PHE A 738 -3.92 -2.27 0.67
C PHE A 738 -2.44 -2.48 1.03
N SER A 739 -1.72 -1.41 1.39
CA SER A 739 -0.28 -1.46 1.68
C SER A 739 0.04 -2.39 2.85
N GLU A 740 -0.74 -2.32 3.92
CA GLU A 740 -0.62 -3.23 5.07
C GLU A 740 -0.92 -4.69 4.66
N GLY A 741 -1.98 -4.91 3.89
CA GLY A 741 -2.35 -6.23 3.37
C GLY A 741 -1.25 -6.86 2.49
N VAL A 742 -0.55 -6.05 1.69
CA VAL A 742 0.62 -6.49 0.92
C VAL A 742 1.78 -6.87 1.83
N ILE A 743 2.12 -6.05 2.82
CA ILE A 743 3.20 -6.33 3.79
C ILE A 743 2.94 -7.63 4.54
N TRP A 744 1.69 -7.88 4.94
CA TRP A 744 1.28 -9.14 5.58
C TRP A 744 1.08 -10.29 4.59
N GLY A 745 1.10 -10.07 3.28
CA GLY A 745 0.88 -11.11 2.28
C GLY A 745 -0.53 -11.72 2.31
N VAL A 746 -1.52 -11.02 2.87
CA VAL A 746 -2.92 -11.46 2.94
C VAL A 746 -3.73 -10.96 1.75
N ASN A 747 -4.92 -11.54 1.55
CA ASN A 747 -5.90 -11.01 0.60
C ASN A 747 -6.77 -9.93 1.27
N ALA A 748 -6.56 -8.66 0.92
CA ALA A 748 -7.35 -7.55 1.46
C ALA A 748 -8.79 -7.47 0.89
N TYR A 749 -9.12 -8.29 -0.11
CA TYR A 749 -10.30 -8.05 -0.96
C TYR A 749 -11.36 -9.14 -0.92
N ASP A 750 -11.07 -10.30 -0.31
CA ASP A 750 -12.08 -11.32 0.00
C ASP A 750 -12.66 -11.16 1.42
N GLN A 751 -13.65 -11.99 1.77
CA GLN A 751 -14.28 -12.01 3.11
C GLN A 751 -14.92 -13.37 3.46
N TRP A 752 -14.23 -14.48 3.20
CA TRP A 752 -14.75 -15.84 3.47
C TRP A 752 -15.22 -16.06 4.93
N GLY A 753 -14.68 -15.30 5.89
CA GLY A 753 -15.04 -15.40 7.31
C GLY A 753 -16.51 -15.15 7.64
N VAL A 754 -17.29 -14.49 6.77
CA VAL A 754 -18.71 -14.20 7.02
C VAL A 754 -19.66 -15.35 6.65
N GLU A 755 -19.19 -16.38 5.93
CA GLU A 755 -20.06 -17.42 5.36
C GLU A 755 -20.59 -18.42 6.37
N LEU A 756 -19.80 -18.77 7.39
CA LEU A 756 -20.19 -19.74 8.41
C LEU A 756 -21.42 -19.25 9.20
N GLY A 757 -21.39 -17.99 9.63
CA GLY A 757 -22.52 -17.37 10.34
C GLY A 757 -23.81 -17.38 9.52
N LYS A 758 -23.72 -17.01 8.24
CA LYS A 758 -24.86 -17.03 7.31
C LYS A 758 -25.44 -18.45 7.13
N THR A 759 -24.57 -19.44 6.98
CA THR A 759 -24.97 -20.84 6.81
C THR A 759 -25.67 -21.36 8.07
N LEU A 760 -25.12 -21.07 9.25
CA LEU A 760 -25.70 -21.48 10.53
C LEU A 760 -27.03 -20.78 10.81
N ALA A 761 -27.14 -19.48 10.54
CA ALA A 761 -28.38 -18.72 10.72
C ALA A 761 -29.52 -19.28 9.86
N LYS A 762 -29.26 -19.53 8.56
CA LYS A 762 -30.25 -20.13 7.65
C LYS A 762 -30.71 -21.51 8.13
N ALA A 763 -29.81 -22.31 8.71
CA ALA A 763 -30.16 -23.61 9.27
C ALA A 763 -30.91 -23.52 10.60
N LEU A 764 -30.71 -22.44 11.37
CA LEU A 764 -31.33 -22.23 12.68
C LEU A 764 -32.71 -21.57 12.59
N GLU A 765 -32.97 -20.77 11.56
CA GLU A 765 -34.24 -20.05 11.39
C GLU A 765 -35.48 -20.97 11.53
N PRO A 766 -35.59 -22.12 10.83
CA PRO A 766 -36.72 -23.04 11.02
C PRO A 766 -36.85 -23.59 12.45
N MET A 767 -35.74 -23.70 13.19
CA MET A 767 -35.76 -24.19 14.57
C MET A 767 -36.27 -23.12 15.54
N VAL A 768 -35.95 -21.86 15.25
CA VAL A 768 -36.41 -20.67 15.96
C VAL A 768 -37.89 -20.44 15.70
N THR A 769 -38.38 -20.58 14.45
CA THR A 769 -39.80 -20.44 14.11
C THR A 769 -40.65 -21.64 14.53
N GLY A 770 -40.01 -22.74 14.97
CA GLY A 770 -40.71 -23.95 15.43
C GLY A 770 -41.09 -24.93 14.32
N GLU A 771 -40.66 -24.66 13.08
CA GLU A 771 -40.83 -25.53 11.91
C GLU A 771 -39.90 -26.76 11.94
N ALA A 772 -38.80 -26.71 12.70
CA ALA A 772 -37.84 -27.79 12.85
C ALA A 772 -37.41 -28.03 14.31
N SER A 773 -36.94 -29.25 14.60
CA SER A 773 -36.35 -29.60 15.88
C SER A 773 -34.91 -29.12 16.00
N ALA A 774 -34.52 -28.65 17.20
CA ALA A 774 -33.15 -28.27 17.52
C ALA A 774 -32.31 -29.41 18.13
N ALA A 775 -32.85 -30.63 18.25
CA ALA A 775 -32.24 -31.73 19.03
C ALA A 775 -30.83 -32.16 18.57
N GLU A 776 -30.45 -31.87 17.32
CA GLU A 776 -29.13 -32.18 16.77
C GLU A 776 -28.11 -31.04 16.94
N LYS A 777 -28.49 -29.94 17.60
CA LYS A 777 -27.57 -28.84 17.92
C LYS A 777 -26.80 -29.12 19.22
N ASP A 778 -25.81 -28.29 19.50
CA ASP A 778 -25.10 -28.35 20.77
C ASP A 778 -26.03 -28.00 21.96
N GLY A 779 -25.64 -28.43 23.16
CA GLY A 779 -26.47 -28.27 24.36
C GLY A 779 -26.79 -26.82 24.71
N SER A 780 -25.93 -25.85 24.33
CA SER A 780 -26.22 -24.43 24.55
C SER A 780 -27.29 -23.93 23.59
N THR A 781 -27.15 -24.19 22.29
CA THR A 781 -28.15 -23.79 21.28
C THR A 781 -29.52 -24.41 21.56
N ILE A 782 -29.56 -25.68 21.98
CA ILE A 782 -30.81 -26.34 22.42
C ILE A 782 -31.42 -25.60 23.60
N GLY A 783 -30.61 -25.33 24.64
CA GLY A 783 -31.07 -24.64 25.84
C GLY A 783 -31.62 -23.24 25.54
N LEU A 784 -30.96 -22.48 24.67
CA LEU A 784 -31.39 -21.13 24.27
C LEU A 784 -32.72 -21.15 23.50
N ILE A 785 -32.89 -22.06 22.53
CA ILE A 785 -34.15 -22.20 21.79
C ILE A 785 -35.28 -22.64 22.73
N GLY A 786 -35.00 -23.56 23.66
CA GLY A 786 -35.96 -24.00 24.67
C GLY A 786 -36.39 -22.85 25.60
N TRP A 787 -35.43 -22.05 26.08
CA TRP A 787 -35.70 -20.90 26.93
C TRP A 787 -36.49 -19.80 26.21
N MET A 788 -36.13 -19.50 24.96
CA MET A 788 -36.87 -18.56 24.11
C MET A 788 -38.33 -19.00 23.95
N LYS A 789 -38.58 -20.27 23.63
CA LYS A 789 -39.94 -20.81 23.48
C LYS A 789 -40.73 -20.72 24.78
N ALA A 790 -40.11 -20.99 25.93
CA ALA A 790 -40.75 -20.83 27.24
C ALA A 790 -41.19 -19.38 27.48
N LEU A 791 -40.33 -18.40 27.18
CA LEU A 791 -40.65 -16.96 27.31
C LEU A 791 -41.76 -16.48 26.36
N GLN A 792 -41.92 -17.10 25.18
CA GLN A 792 -42.98 -16.75 24.23
C GLN A 792 -44.33 -17.41 24.57
N SER A 793 -44.31 -18.50 25.35
CA SER A 793 -45.51 -19.27 25.71
C SER A 793 -46.15 -18.86 27.05
N GLY A 794 -45.42 -18.14 27.89
CA GLY A 794 -45.90 -17.58 29.16
C GLY A 794 -46.31 -16.13 28.99
#